data_AF-A0A285BFI7-F1
#
_entry.id   AF-A0A285BFI7-F1
#
_cell.length_a   1.000
_cell.length_b   1.000
_cell.length_c   1.000
_cell.angle_alpha   90.00
_cell.angle_beta   90.00
_cell.angle_gamma   90.00
#
_symmetry.space_group_name_H-M   'P 1'
#
loop_
_entity.id
_entity.type
_entity.pdbx_description
1 polymer ?
#
loop_
_entity_poly.entity_id
_entity_poly.type
_entity_poly.pdbx_seq_one_letter_code
_entity_poly.pdbx_strand_id
1 'polypeptide(L)'
;MSNAVIAFLKKIIIKQRVYIEIPNNVIYKTRIGNANAIITPPLKSYYLLIFYIIFKIPLIKKYFTMFAGYFYFLSNIINIMIKGGFLMFLIIKIALIIVAIILLLWIIGLKIIPNNKIGIVEKWWSPKGSLNEQIIALHGEAGYQPEVLRGGIHFRTPLMYKIHIAPLVTIPQGQIGYVFARDGIPMAPTQTLGKIIPESDNFQNVRGFLTNGGQKGPQRGIIREGTYAFNLAQFMIITEDKTYYLPMGNRSEESTINKMAELLKSRNGFTPIVIKGTDDKVGIVTVHDGPSLNQNDIIAPTVGDDVSNPETYHNNFQDPEKFLKAGGFRGRQYQVLVEGTYFINRLFATVELIDKIVIPVGNVGVVVSYIGSKGIDSSGEDYKHGELVEKGFRGVWRDPLMPGKYAFNTYAGHILMVPTTNIILKWISNQSGTHKYDENLKEVSLITKDAFEPSLPLSVVMHIDYKKAPLVIQRFGDIKMLVDQTLDPMVSAYFKNIGQTKTLIDLIQQRSEIQNMASKEMKEKFEHYNLELEEVLIGTPSSSPNDNKIELILTQLRDRQIAVEQIETFTRQQKAAEKAKELKEAEARSAQQTFLTESEINIQIEGNKGKAEYQRSLQEAAKIKALAEAEAEKEARIGIGKAIAVSEQVKSYGGPQYQVTQDIMDKFTKAIETSKIDIVPKTVISMGGAEGGNSAANAFEMLLTLLIGDKLGVKLSTDMNLNKEESERVKKIKEAILKSIEESNKEKEELVKETQDQAAPAKEKEDK
;
A
#
# COMPACT_ATOMS: atom_id res chain seq x y z
N MET A 1 57.48 65.53 -61.08
CA MET A 1 56.92 64.35 -60.36
C MET A 1 57.81 63.08 -60.42
N SER A 2 59.13 63.17 -60.70
CA SER A 2 59.98 61.97 -60.93
C SER A 2 60.67 61.41 -59.68
N ASN A 3 61.34 62.27 -58.90
CA ASN A 3 62.26 61.81 -57.84
C ASN A 3 61.58 61.10 -56.66
N ALA A 4 60.31 61.43 -56.34
CA ALA A 4 59.55 60.76 -55.27
C ALA A 4 59.24 59.28 -55.60
N VAL A 5 58.95 58.97 -56.87
CA VAL A 5 58.65 57.60 -57.33
C VAL A 5 59.92 56.73 -57.31
N ILE A 6 61.06 57.32 -57.68
CA ILE A 6 62.38 56.67 -57.64
C ILE A 6 62.79 56.34 -56.19
N ALA A 7 62.53 57.26 -55.25
CA ALA A 7 62.77 57.02 -53.82
C ALA A 7 61.88 55.92 -53.25
N PHE A 8 60.60 55.87 -53.65
CA PHE A 8 59.65 54.83 -53.25
C PHE A 8 60.05 53.44 -53.75
N LEU A 9 60.46 53.32 -55.02
CA LEU A 9 60.91 52.07 -55.63
C LEU A 9 62.21 51.53 -55.01
N LYS A 10 63.21 52.39 -54.73
CA LYS A 10 64.43 51.99 -54.00
C LYS A 10 64.10 51.40 -52.62
N LYS A 11 63.08 51.93 -51.93
CA LYS A 11 62.67 51.50 -50.59
C LYS A 11 61.99 50.12 -50.57
N ILE A 12 61.36 49.73 -51.69
CA ILE A 12 60.74 48.40 -51.85
C ILE A 12 61.80 47.34 -52.15
N ILE A 13 62.74 47.62 -53.06
CA ILE A 13 63.76 46.67 -53.52
C ILE A 13 64.71 46.23 -52.39
N ILE A 14 65.02 47.12 -51.43
CA ILE A 14 65.87 46.77 -50.28
C ILE A 14 65.13 45.87 -49.26
N LYS A 15 63.79 45.82 -49.28
CA LYS A 15 62.98 45.16 -48.23
C LYS A 15 62.60 43.72 -48.54
N GLN A 16 62.81 43.24 -49.77
CA GLN A 16 62.52 41.86 -50.17
C GLN A 16 63.81 41.11 -50.55
N ARG A 17 64.36 40.34 -49.60
CA ARG A 17 65.34 39.30 -49.89
C ARG A 17 64.66 38.21 -50.72
N VAL A 18 64.83 38.22 -52.04
CA VAL A 18 64.43 37.13 -52.93
C VAL A 18 65.69 36.58 -53.58
N TYR A 19 66.12 35.39 -53.13
CA TYR A 19 67.10 34.59 -53.86
C TYR A 19 66.42 34.02 -55.11
N ILE A 20 67.09 34.10 -56.25
CA ILE A 20 66.70 33.40 -57.49
C ILE A 20 67.95 32.72 -58.03
N GLU A 21 67.93 31.40 -58.10
CA GLU A 21 68.99 30.60 -58.70
C GLU A 21 69.03 30.79 -60.22
N ILE A 22 70.23 30.76 -60.79
CA ILE A 22 70.45 30.89 -62.23
C ILE A 22 70.98 29.55 -62.76
N PRO A 23 70.27 28.87 -63.68
CA PRO A 23 70.82 27.71 -64.36
C PRO A 23 71.82 28.14 -65.43
N ASN A 24 73.01 27.54 -65.40
CA ASN A 24 74.09 27.78 -66.37
C ASN A 24 73.73 27.23 -67.75
N ASN A 25 73.82 28.05 -68.81
CA ASN A 25 74.54 27.72 -70.05
C ASN A 25 74.47 28.86 -71.08
N VAL A 26 75.64 29.35 -71.51
CA VAL A 26 76.18 29.25 -72.88
C VAL A 26 77.48 30.05 -72.94
N ILE A 27 78.54 29.38 -73.40
CA ILE A 27 79.90 29.94 -73.52
C ILE A 27 80.06 30.58 -74.90
N TYR A 28 80.66 31.78 -74.94
CA TYR A 28 81.45 32.20 -76.11
C TYR A 28 82.85 32.62 -75.67
N LYS A 29 83.84 32.19 -76.46
CA LYS A 29 85.26 32.10 -76.11
C LYS A 29 86.08 32.56 -77.30
N THR A 30 86.80 33.68 -77.19
CA THR A 30 88.04 33.88 -77.95
C THR A 30 89.02 34.85 -77.29
N ARG A 31 90.23 34.33 -77.19
CA ARG A 31 91.49 34.81 -76.61
C ARG A 31 92.09 36.01 -77.36
N ILE A 32 92.76 36.94 -76.66
CA ILE A 32 94.19 37.35 -76.81
C ILE A 32 94.44 38.70 -76.11
N GLY A 33 95.57 38.85 -75.40
CA GLY A 33 96.16 40.15 -75.04
C GLY A 33 96.29 40.42 -73.53
N ASN A 34 97.54 40.49 -73.04
CA ASN A 34 97.89 40.74 -71.64
C ASN A 34 97.38 42.09 -71.08
N ALA A 35 96.50 42.05 -70.08
CA ALA A 35 96.50 42.93 -68.89
C ALA A 35 95.35 42.55 -67.94
N ASN A 36 95.62 42.36 -66.64
CA ASN A 36 94.56 42.21 -65.63
C ASN A 36 93.98 43.58 -65.27
N ALA A 37 93.02 44.05 -66.08
CA ALA A 37 92.15 45.17 -65.74
C ALA A 37 90.75 44.68 -65.43
N ILE A 38 90.19 45.07 -64.27
CA ILE A 38 88.78 44.87 -63.95
C ILE A 38 87.98 45.89 -64.77
N ILE A 39 87.58 45.51 -65.99
CA ILE A 39 86.74 46.33 -66.85
C ILE A 39 85.28 46.17 -66.44
N THR A 40 84.69 47.24 -65.94
CA THR A 40 83.26 47.35 -65.72
C THR A 40 82.52 47.41 -67.07
N PRO A 41 81.53 46.54 -67.34
CA PRO A 41 80.75 46.63 -68.57
C PRO A 41 79.84 47.88 -68.54
N PRO A 42 79.61 48.54 -69.69
CA PRO A 42 78.87 49.80 -69.73
C PRO A 42 77.39 49.62 -69.36
N LEU A 43 76.85 50.57 -68.56
CA LEU A 43 75.47 50.53 -68.04
C LEU A 43 74.39 50.31 -69.12
N LYS A 44 74.64 50.70 -70.38
CA LYS A 44 73.66 50.58 -71.49
C LYS A 44 73.14 49.15 -71.70
N SER A 45 73.97 48.13 -71.49
CA SER A 45 73.56 46.72 -71.72
C SER A 45 72.56 46.23 -70.66
N TYR A 46 72.70 46.67 -69.41
CA TYR A 46 71.76 46.36 -68.34
C TYR A 46 70.40 47.04 -68.55
N TYR A 47 70.39 48.30 -69.00
CA TYR A 47 69.14 49.00 -69.31
C TYR A 47 68.34 48.31 -70.42
N LEU A 48 68.99 47.85 -71.49
CA LEU A 48 68.31 47.13 -72.58
C LEU A 48 67.74 45.77 -72.13
N LEU A 49 68.49 45.02 -71.30
CA LEU A 49 68.01 43.76 -70.75
C LEU A 49 66.81 43.97 -69.80
N ILE A 50 66.88 44.99 -68.94
CA ILE A 50 65.78 45.38 -68.04
C ILE A 50 64.57 45.86 -68.84
N PHE A 51 64.75 46.64 -69.91
CA PHE A 51 63.65 47.07 -70.79
C PHE A 51 62.95 45.88 -71.45
N TYR A 52 63.73 44.92 -71.94
CA TYR A 52 63.22 43.70 -72.59
C TYR A 52 62.46 42.80 -71.60
N ILE A 53 62.97 42.63 -70.37
CA ILE A 53 62.29 41.87 -69.31
C ILE A 53 61.00 42.56 -68.87
N ILE A 54 61.01 43.89 -68.69
CA ILE A 54 59.82 44.69 -68.34
C ILE A 54 58.72 44.55 -69.41
N PHE A 55 59.07 44.56 -70.71
CA PHE A 55 58.11 44.40 -71.80
C PHE A 55 57.55 42.98 -71.96
N LYS A 56 58.21 41.96 -71.37
CA LYS A 56 57.76 40.56 -71.42
C LYS A 56 56.76 40.21 -70.31
N ILE A 57 56.57 41.08 -69.32
CA ILE A 57 55.58 40.90 -68.25
C ILE A 57 54.16 41.14 -68.81
N PRO A 58 53.24 40.15 -68.78
CA PRO A 58 51.93 40.26 -69.43
C PRO A 58 51.05 41.38 -68.83
N LEU A 59 51.23 41.70 -67.54
CA LEU A 59 50.58 42.86 -66.92
C LEU A 59 51.04 44.17 -67.57
N ILE A 60 52.35 44.38 -67.76
CA ILE A 60 52.90 45.64 -68.28
C ILE A 60 52.55 45.79 -69.75
N LYS A 61 52.57 44.71 -70.54
CA LYS A 61 52.09 44.73 -71.92
C LYS A 61 50.59 45.11 -72.00
N LYS A 62 49.76 44.60 -71.08
CA LYS A 62 48.33 44.93 -70.95
C LYS A 62 48.08 46.39 -70.51
N TYR A 63 48.88 46.91 -69.59
CA TYR A 63 48.81 48.33 -69.19
C TYR A 63 49.34 49.27 -70.29
N PHE A 64 50.39 48.89 -71.04
CA PHE A 64 50.92 49.72 -72.12
C PHE A 64 49.98 49.74 -73.34
N THR A 65 49.34 48.61 -73.70
CA THR A 65 48.29 48.61 -74.72
C THR A 65 47.02 49.35 -74.25
N MET A 66 46.67 49.30 -72.95
CA MET A 66 45.66 50.19 -72.37
C MET A 66 46.04 51.67 -72.50
N PHE A 67 47.28 52.05 -72.17
CA PHE A 67 47.72 53.45 -72.24
C PHE A 67 47.84 53.98 -73.67
N ALA A 68 48.35 53.16 -74.60
CA ALA A 68 48.37 53.49 -76.03
C ALA A 68 46.94 53.58 -76.60
N GLY A 69 46.06 52.65 -76.23
CA GLY A 69 44.63 52.71 -76.54
C GLY A 69 43.96 53.96 -75.97
N TYR A 70 44.27 54.34 -74.73
CA TYR A 70 43.77 55.54 -74.07
C TYR A 70 44.23 56.82 -74.78
N PHE A 71 45.49 56.89 -75.23
CA PHE A 71 46.00 58.02 -76.02
C PHE A 71 45.37 58.11 -77.41
N TYR A 72 45.15 56.98 -78.09
CA TYR A 72 44.49 56.93 -79.40
C TYR A 72 42.98 57.21 -79.28
N PHE A 73 42.37 56.86 -78.15
CA PHE A 73 41.00 57.21 -77.79
C PHE A 73 40.88 58.71 -77.46
N LEU A 74 41.83 59.29 -76.72
CA LEU A 74 41.91 60.73 -76.48
C LEU A 74 42.09 61.53 -77.78
N SER A 75 42.98 61.11 -78.69
CA SER A 75 43.20 61.82 -79.95
C SER A 75 41.98 61.74 -80.88
N ASN A 76 41.26 60.61 -80.90
CA ASN A 76 39.97 60.51 -81.59
C ASN A 76 38.89 61.35 -80.93
N ILE A 77 38.79 61.39 -79.60
CA ILE A 77 37.88 62.30 -78.89
C ILE A 77 38.19 63.76 -79.24
N ILE A 78 39.46 64.15 -79.31
CA ILE A 78 39.88 65.51 -79.69
C ILE A 78 39.49 65.81 -81.16
N ASN A 79 39.71 64.88 -82.09
CA ASN A 79 39.29 65.04 -83.50
C ASN A 79 37.76 65.07 -83.68
N ILE A 80 37.01 64.33 -82.86
CA ILE A 80 35.53 64.36 -82.87
C ILE A 80 35.01 65.64 -82.20
N MET A 81 35.67 66.14 -81.15
CA MET A 81 35.40 67.45 -80.53
C MET A 81 35.46 68.60 -81.55
N ILE A 82 36.40 68.54 -82.49
CA ILE A 82 36.58 69.56 -83.54
C ILE A 82 35.47 69.52 -84.59
N LYS A 83 34.82 68.36 -84.82
CA LYS A 83 33.75 68.19 -85.83
C LYS A 83 32.32 68.17 -85.27
N GLY A 84 32.13 67.94 -83.97
CA GLY A 84 30.83 67.87 -83.29
C GLY A 84 30.59 68.97 -82.24
N GLY A 85 31.17 70.16 -82.47
CA GLY A 85 31.55 71.16 -81.45
C GLY A 85 30.47 71.80 -80.55
N PHE A 86 29.20 71.39 -80.62
CA PHE A 86 28.16 71.87 -79.70
C PHE A 86 27.54 70.73 -78.89
N LEU A 87 27.02 69.70 -79.56
CA LEU A 87 26.36 68.55 -78.91
C LEU A 87 27.32 67.78 -77.99
N MET A 88 28.57 67.56 -78.42
CA MET A 88 29.57 66.87 -77.60
C MET A 88 29.98 67.68 -76.36
N PHE A 89 30.06 69.01 -76.50
CA PHE A 89 30.37 69.92 -75.39
C PHE A 89 29.25 69.96 -74.34
N LEU A 90 27.99 69.87 -74.80
CA LEU A 90 26.81 69.75 -73.94
C LEU A 90 26.82 68.42 -73.17
N ILE A 91 27.11 67.30 -73.86
CA ILE A 91 27.22 65.97 -73.24
C ILE A 91 28.34 65.93 -72.19
N ILE A 92 29.51 66.52 -72.48
CA ILE A 92 30.61 66.61 -71.52
C ILE A 92 30.22 67.45 -70.30
N LYS A 93 29.54 68.58 -70.48
CA LYS A 93 29.02 69.39 -69.35
C LYS A 93 28.00 68.61 -68.52
N ILE A 94 27.06 67.91 -69.14
CA ILE A 94 26.07 67.06 -68.46
C ILE A 94 26.77 65.95 -67.68
N ALA A 95 27.76 65.27 -68.27
CA ALA A 95 28.55 64.25 -67.58
C ALA A 95 29.33 64.82 -66.39
N LEU A 96 29.93 66.02 -66.53
CA LEU A 96 30.63 66.71 -65.43
C LEU A 96 29.67 67.09 -64.30
N ILE A 97 28.46 67.56 -64.62
CA ILE A 97 27.41 67.86 -63.64
C ILE A 97 26.96 66.57 -62.93
N ILE A 98 26.75 65.47 -63.65
CA ILE A 98 26.40 64.17 -63.06
C ILE A 98 27.52 63.66 -62.14
N VAL A 99 28.79 63.75 -62.57
CA VAL A 99 29.95 63.39 -61.73
C VAL A 99 30.05 64.29 -60.50
N ALA A 100 29.81 65.60 -60.64
CA ALA A 100 29.80 66.53 -59.52
C ALA A 100 28.65 66.24 -58.53
N ILE A 101 27.46 65.86 -59.02
CA ILE A 101 26.33 65.44 -58.18
C ILE A 101 26.64 64.12 -57.46
N ILE A 102 27.23 63.13 -58.14
CA ILE A 102 27.66 61.87 -57.53
C ILE A 102 28.72 62.13 -56.45
N LEU A 103 29.70 63.00 -56.72
CA LEU A 103 30.77 63.35 -55.80
C LEU A 103 30.23 64.17 -54.60
N LEU A 104 29.25 65.05 -54.83
CA LEU A 104 28.53 65.79 -53.78
C LEU A 104 27.69 64.85 -52.90
N LEU A 105 26.92 63.92 -53.48
CA LEU A 105 26.19 62.88 -52.75
C LEU A 105 27.13 61.97 -51.95
N TRP A 106 28.31 61.68 -52.49
CA TRP A 106 29.36 60.92 -51.80
C TRP A 106 29.96 61.70 -50.63
N ILE A 107 30.26 63.01 -50.79
CA ILE A 107 30.74 63.88 -49.70
C ILE A 107 29.68 64.04 -48.60
N ILE A 108 28.41 64.23 -48.98
CA ILE A 108 27.27 64.27 -48.05
C ILE A 108 27.13 62.95 -47.28
N GLY A 109 27.51 61.83 -47.90
CA GLY A 109 27.55 60.53 -47.27
C GLY A 109 26.16 59.96 -47.03
N LEU A 110 25.33 59.94 -48.08
CA LEU A 110 24.07 59.19 -48.06
C LEU A 110 24.36 57.70 -47.90
N LYS A 111 23.92 57.11 -46.78
CA LYS A 111 24.05 55.68 -46.51
C LYS A 111 22.71 55.10 -46.08
N ILE A 112 22.29 54.07 -46.81
CA ILE A 112 21.06 53.33 -46.55
C ILE A 112 21.41 52.15 -45.64
N ILE A 113 20.75 52.07 -44.48
CA ILE A 113 20.88 50.97 -43.54
C ILE A 113 19.61 50.10 -43.68
N PRO A 114 19.72 48.83 -44.08
CA PRO A 114 18.59 47.90 -44.13
C PRO A 114 17.94 47.71 -42.75
N ASN A 115 16.62 47.54 -42.70
CA ASN A 115 15.86 47.44 -41.43
C ASN A 115 16.25 46.24 -40.56
N ASN A 116 16.89 45.20 -41.12
CA ASN A 116 17.42 44.05 -40.37
C ASN A 116 18.85 44.26 -39.83
N LYS A 117 19.41 45.46 -39.98
CA LYS A 117 20.78 45.82 -39.61
C LYS A 117 20.82 47.16 -38.88
N ILE A 118 21.95 47.41 -38.23
CA ILE A 118 22.24 48.63 -37.47
C ILE A 118 23.55 49.24 -37.94
N GLY A 119 23.62 50.57 -37.93
CA GLY A 119 24.83 51.32 -38.21
C GLY A 119 25.52 51.75 -36.92
N ILE A 120 26.66 51.15 -36.61
CA ILE A 120 27.55 51.61 -35.54
C ILE A 120 28.44 52.71 -36.14
N VAL A 121 28.44 53.89 -35.53
CA VAL A 121 29.16 55.06 -36.03
C VAL A 121 30.52 55.18 -35.37
N GLU A 122 31.60 55.09 -36.15
CA GLU A 122 32.97 55.44 -35.76
C GLU A 122 33.27 56.84 -36.32
N LYS A 123 33.84 57.73 -35.51
CA LYS A 123 34.25 59.09 -35.92
C LYS A 123 35.77 59.19 -35.93
N TRP A 124 36.36 59.42 -37.10
CA TRP A 124 37.81 59.36 -37.31
C TRP A 124 38.59 60.55 -36.74
N TRP A 125 37.98 61.73 -36.72
CA TRP A 125 38.63 62.93 -36.19
C TRP A 125 37.60 63.90 -35.59
N SER A 126 38.03 64.70 -34.62
CA SER A 126 37.21 65.70 -33.94
C SER A 126 38.06 66.91 -33.59
N PRO A 127 37.53 68.15 -33.67
CA PRO A 127 38.20 69.32 -33.11
C PRO A 127 38.35 69.25 -31.59
N LYS A 128 37.63 68.34 -30.91
CA LYS A 128 37.76 68.07 -29.46
C LYS A 128 38.86 67.05 -29.10
N GLY A 129 39.61 66.52 -30.08
CA GLY A 129 40.64 65.50 -29.85
C GLY A 129 40.13 64.05 -29.93
N SER A 130 40.95 63.14 -29.40
CA SER A 130 40.74 61.67 -29.36
C SER A 130 40.57 61.18 -27.93
N LEU A 131 39.94 60.02 -27.76
CA LEU A 131 39.90 59.32 -26.48
C LEU A 131 41.30 58.84 -26.06
N ASN A 132 41.52 58.82 -24.73
CA ASN A 132 42.78 58.36 -24.11
C ASN A 132 42.72 56.87 -23.73
N GLU A 133 41.76 56.49 -22.88
CA GLU A 133 41.60 55.12 -22.34
C GLU A 133 40.27 54.46 -22.72
N GLN A 134 39.27 55.28 -23.07
CA GLN A 134 37.90 54.87 -23.41
C GLN A 134 37.78 54.51 -24.90
N ILE A 135 36.81 53.68 -25.23
CA ILE A 135 36.48 53.21 -26.58
C ILE A 135 35.29 54.02 -27.15
N ILE A 136 34.37 54.44 -26.27
CA ILE A 136 33.13 55.15 -26.63
C ILE A 136 33.25 56.65 -26.34
N ALA A 137 33.00 57.48 -27.35
CA ALA A 137 33.06 58.94 -27.27
C ALA A 137 31.73 59.53 -26.79
N LEU A 138 31.65 59.91 -25.51
CA LEU A 138 30.45 60.50 -24.90
C LEU A 138 30.26 61.97 -25.27
N HIS A 139 31.34 62.75 -25.37
CA HIS A 139 31.29 64.22 -25.51
C HIS A 139 31.55 64.71 -26.95
N GLY A 140 31.55 63.78 -27.91
CA GLY A 140 31.80 64.04 -29.32
C GLY A 140 33.27 64.07 -29.72
N GLU A 141 34.16 63.44 -28.95
CA GLU A 141 35.54 63.13 -29.36
C GLU A 141 35.60 62.24 -30.62
N ALA A 142 36.80 62.01 -31.15
CA ALA A 142 37.05 60.94 -32.12
C ALA A 142 37.00 59.57 -31.43
N GLY A 143 36.33 58.59 -32.05
CA GLY A 143 36.03 57.29 -31.45
C GLY A 143 34.66 56.74 -31.86
N TYR A 144 34.29 55.59 -31.30
CA TYR A 144 32.97 55.00 -31.51
C TYR A 144 31.90 55.81 -30.78
N GLN A 145 30.80 56.14 -31.46
CA GLN A 145 29.70 56.89 -30.85
C GLN A 145 28.78 55.95 -30.06
N PRO A 146 28.15 56.40 -28.96
CA PRO A 146 27.25 55.57 -28.15
C PRO A 146 25.96 55.19 -28.89
N GLU A 147 25.43 56.10 -29.71
CA GLU A 147 24.16 55.97 -30.41
C GLU A 147 24.29 55.13 -31.70
N VAL A 148 23.40 54.15 -31.86
CA VAL A 148 23.31 53.30 -33.06
C VAL A 148 22.27 53.83 -34.04
N LEU A 149 22.59 53.83 -35.33
CA LEU A 149 21.66 54.18 -36.39
C LEU A 149 20.76 52.98 -36.69
N ARG A 150 19.44 53.13 -36.47
CA ARG A 150 18.41 52.17 -36.89
C ARG A 150 18.25 52.21 -38.43
N GLY A 151 17.53 51.23 -38.98
CA GLY A 151 17.22 51.16 -40.42
C GLY A 151 16.63 52.47 -40.97
N GLY A 152 17.04 52.85 -42.18
CA GLY A 152 16.66 54.13 -42.80
C GLY A 152 17.77 54.77 -43.63
N ILE A 153 17.48 55.97 -44.14
CA ILE A 153 18.43 56.81 -44.89
C ILE A 153 19.10 57.77 -43.90
N HIS A 154 20.43 57.69 -43.81
CA HIS A 154 21.22 58.55 -42.92
C HIS A 154 22.28 59.32 -43.72
N PHE A 155 22.49 60.58 -43.33
CA PHE A 155 23.48 61.47 -43.94
C PHE A 155 24.67 61.63 -42.99
N ARG A 156 25.80 60.99 -43.30
CA ARG A 156 27.03 61.06 -42.51
C ARG A 156 28.25 61.08 -43.44
N THR A 157 28.92 62.23 -43.49
CA THR A 157 30.05 62.47 -44.40
C THR A 157 31.18 61.44 -44.21
N PRO A 158 31.61 60.72 -45.27
CA PRO A 158 32.59 59.62 -45.15
C PRO A 158 34.00 60.11 -44.82
N LEU A 159 34.25 61.41 -44.95
CA LEU A 159 35.49 62.08 -44.55
C LEU A 159 35.66 62.18 -43.02
N MET A 160 34.57 62.04 -42.26
CA MET A 160 34.54 62.24 -40.81
C MET A 160 33.99 61.00 -40.08
N TYR A 161 33.06 60.27 -40.70
CA TYR A 161 32.36 59.15 -40.11
C TYR A 161 32.51 57.87 -40.94
N LYS A 162 32.83 56.78 -40.26
CA LYS A 162 32.79 55.42 -40.81
C LYS A 162 31.66 54.65 -40.13
N ILE A 163 30.66 54.28 -40.92
CA ILE A 163 29.52 53.48 -40.42
C ILE A 163 29.80 52.00 -40.66
N HIS A 164 29.96 51.24 -39.58
CA HIS A 164 30.00 49.78 -39.61
C HIS A 164 28.57 49.24 -39.61
N ILE A 165 28.25 48.34 -40.53
CA ILE A 165 26.91 47.73 -40.61
C ILE A 165 26.96 46.37 -39.90
N ALA A 166 26.28 46.27 -38.77
CA ALA A 166 26.14 45.05 -37.98
C ALA A 166 24.71 44.48 -38.11
N PRO A 167 24.49 43.16 -37.93
CA PRO A 167 23.15 42.60 -37.81
C PRO A 167 22.47 43.08 -36.52
N LEU A 168 21.14 43.11 -36.52
CA LEU A 168 20.39 43.09 -35.26
C LEU A 168 20.68 41.78 -34.51
N VAL A 169 20.70 41.84 -33.18
CA VAL A 169 20.89 40.66 -32.35
C VAL A 169 19.51 40.11 -32.00
N THR A 170 19.22 38.92 -32.49
CA THR A 170 18.00 38.18 -32.14
C THR A 170 18.37 37.00 -31.25
N ILE A 171 17.72 36.92 -30.09
CA ILE A 171 17.82 35.80 -29.16
C ILE A 171 16.57 34.93 -29.38
N PRO A 172 16.73 33.64 -29.75
CA PRO A 172 15.65 32.68 -29.88
C PRO A 172 14.75 32.58 -28.64
N GLN A 173 13.51 32.13 -28.83
CA GLN A 173 12.59 31.87 -27.72
C GLN A 173 13.13 30.77 -26.80
N GLY A 174 13.04 30.99 -25.48
CA GLY A 174 13.55 30.06 -24.48
C GLY A 174 15.07 30.07 -24.31
N GLN A 175 15.80 31.02 -24.93
CA GLN A 175 17.23 31.23 -24.70
C GLN A 175 17.53 32.53 -23.92
N ILE A 176 18.70 32.55 -23.29
CA ILE A 176 19.24 33.65 -22.50
C ILE A 176 20.53 34.16 -23.16
N GLY A 177 20.59 35.47 -23.44
CA GLY A 177 21.79 36.15 -23.93
C GLY A 177 22.63 36.74 -22.79
N TYR A 178 23.95 36.59 -22.89
CA TYR A 178 24.91 37.16 -21.92
C TYR A 178 25.58 38.41 -22.49
N VAL A 179 25.75 39.44 -21.66
CA VAL A 179 26.36 40.71 -22.05
C VAL A 179 27.75 40.87 -21.43
N PHE A 180 28.72 41.26 -22.26
CA PHE A 180 30.04 41.72 -21.82
C PHE A 180 30.26 43.16 -22.31
N ALA A 181 30.61 44.07 -21.40
CA ALA A 181 30.92 45.47 -21.73
C ALA A 181 32.42 45.65 -21.91
N ARG A 182 32.85 46.26 -23.03
CA ARG A 182 34.25 46.56 -23.31
C ARG A 182 34.74 47.82 -22.60
N ASP A 183 33.94 48.88 -22.63
CA ASP A 183 34.22 50.15 -21.98
C ASP A 183 33.40 50.36 -20.71
N GLY A 184 33.87 51.25 -19.83
CA GLY A 184 33.27 51.53 -18.54
C GLY A 184 34.29 51.54 -17.39
N ILE A 185 33.79 51.84 -16.20
CA ILE A 185 34.58 51.87 -14.96
C ILE A 185 35.15 50.46 -14.70
N PRO A 186 36.43 50.31 -14.27
CA PRO A 186 36.93 49.01 -13.82
C PRO A 186 36.10 48.45 -12.66
N MET A 187 35.85 47.14 -12.67
CA MET A 187 35.22 46.46 -11.53
C MET A 187 36.09 46.57 -10.28
N ALA A 188 35.46 46.58 -9.10
CA ALA A 188 36.19 46.54 -7.84
C ALA A 188 36.99 45.22 -7.71
N PRO A 189 38.14 45.17 -7.00
CA PRO A 189 39.00 43.98 -6.94
C PRO A 189 38.32 42.69 -6.44
N THR A 190 37.25 42.81 -5.66
CA THR A 190 36.45 41.70 -5.12
C THR A 190 35.20 41.37 -5.95
N GLN A 191 34.88 42.17 -6.97
CA GLN A 191 33.67 42.06 -7.78
C GLN A 191 33.97 41.26 -9.07
N THR A 192 33.17 40.23 -9.34
CA THR A 192 33.38 39.36 -10.52
C THR A 192 32.50 39.74 -11.72
N LEU A 193 31.35 40.37 -11.47
CA LEU A 193 30.37 40.74 -12.51
C LEU A 193 29.93 42.20 -12.38
N GLY A 194 29.80 42.89 -13.52
CA GLY A 194 29.36 44.28 -13.62
C GLY A 194 27.90 44.51 -13.17
N LYS A 195 27.68 45.66 -12.52
CA LYS A 195 26.37 46.13 -12.03
C LYS A 195 25.35 46.30 -13.17
N ILE A 196 24.07 46.01 -12.91
CA ILE A 196 22.96 46.29 -13.81
C ILE A 196 22.58 47.78 -13.70
N ILE A 197 22.30 48.42 -14.83
CA ILE A 197 21.91 49.84 -14.89
C ILE A 197 20.53 49.93 -15.56
N PRO A 198 19.45 50.24 -14.82
CA PRO A 198 18.10 50.35 -15.37
C PRO A 198 18.01 51.35 -16.54
N GLU A 199 18.74 52.46 -16.46
CA GLU A 199 18.79 53.55 -17.45
C GLU A 199 19.45 53.13 -18.78
N SER A 200 20.03 51.92 -18.85
CA SER A 200 20.60 51.36 -20.07
C SER A 200 19.57 50.75 -21.02
N ASP A 201 18.29 50.64 -20.62
CA ASP A 201 17.22 49.95 -21.37
C ASP A 201 17.68 48.60 -21.94
N ASN A 202 17.94 47.66 -21.03
CA ASN A 202 18.48 46.34 -21.35
C ASN A 202 19.75 46.42 -22.21
N PHE A 203 20.69 47.34 -21.91
CA PHE A 203 21.92 47.60 -22.66
C PHE A 203 21.76 48.14 -24.10
N GLN A 204 20.57 48.58 -24.52
CA GLN A 204 20.42 49.29 -25.80
C GLN A 204 20.95 50.74 -25.75
N ASN A 205 20.86 51.40 -24.60
CA ASN A 205 21.31 52.77 -24.39
C ASN A 205 22.72 52.81 -23.77
N VAL A 206 23.74 52.87 -24.64
CA VAL A 206 25.16 52.98 -24.23
C VAL A 206 25.44 54.25 -23.43
N ARG A 207 24.79 55.37 -23.78
CA ARG A 207 25.01 56.66 -23.08
C ARG A 207 24.54 56.53 -21.63
N GLY A 208 23.31 56.04 -21.43
CA GLY A 208 22.74 55.79 -20.09
C GLY A 208 23.53 54.77 -19.27
N PHE A 209 24.09 53.74 -19.91
CA PHE A 209 25.01 52.80 -19.23
C PHE A 209 26.27 53.49 -18.71
N LEU A 210 26.98 54.24 -19.56
CA LEU A 210 28.26 54.84 -19.17
C LEU A 210 28.12 56.03 -18.22
N THR A 211 27.08 56.86 -18.35
CA THR A 211 26.87 58.02 -17.46
C THR A 211 26.49 57.62 -16.03
N ASN A 212 25.83 56.47 -15.85
CA ASN A 212 25.35 56.00 -14.55
C ASN A 212 26.29 54.97 -13.88
N GLY A 213 27.58 54.99 -14.27
CA GLY A 213 28.62 54.17 -13.62
C GLY A 213 28.76 52.75 -14.18
N GLY A 214 28.45 52.54 -15.47
CA GLY A 214 28.61 51.25 -16.14
C GLY A 214 30.01 50.69 -16.04
N GLN A 215 30.12 49.41 -15.70
CA GLN A 215 31.39 48.74 -15.42
C GLN A 215 31.81 47.85 -16.60
N LYS A 216 33.11 47.85 -16.95
CA LYS A 216 33.66 46.98 -17.99
C LYS A 216 33.83 45.54 -17.49
N GLY A 217 33.57 44.56 -18.36
CA GLY A 217 33.61 43.14 -18.04
C GLY A 217 32.27 42.41 -18.27
N PRO A 218 32.16 41.14 -17.84
CA PRO A 218 30.91 40.37 -17.89
C PRO A 218 29.87 41.00 -16.95
N GLN A 219 28.61 41.10 -17.40
CA GLN A 219 27.54 41.77 -16.64
C GLN A 219 26.69 40.76 -15.84
N ARG A 220 26.10 41.21 -14.72
CA ARG A 220 25.07 40.46 -13.98
C ARG A 220 23.75 40.37 -14.76
N GLY A 221 23.45 41.38 -15.57
CA GLY A 221 22.24 41.45 -16.38
C GLY A 221 22.25 40.43 -17.52
N ILE A 222 21.10 39.81 -17.75
CA ILE A 222 20.84 38.90 -18.87
C ILE A 222 19.85 39.53 -19.84
N ILE A 223 19.89 39.10 -21.10
CA ILE A 223 18.92 39.47 -22.12
C ILE A 223 18.01 38.27 -22.38
N ARG A 224 16.70 38.51 -22.43
CA ARG A 224 15.68 37.52 -22.76
C ARG A 224 15.46 37.41 -24.27
N GLU A 225 14.58 36.52 -24.69
CA GLU A 225 14.15 36.36 -26.07
C GLU A 225 13.64 37.68 -26.69
N GLY A 226 14.04 37.96 -27.93
CA GLY A 226 13.70 39.22 -28.59
C GLY A 226 14.75 39.67 -29.62
N THR A 227 14.46 40.79 -30.29
CA THR A 227 15.39 41.40 -31.26
C THR A 227 15.79 42.80 -30.80
N TYR A 228 17.09 42.99 -30.61
CA TYR A 228 17.68 44.18 -29.98
C TYR A 228 18.71 44.84 -30.91
N ALA A 229 18.86 46.16 -30.77
CA ALA A 229 19.98 46.88 -31.38
C ALA A 229 21.02 47.22 -30.32
N PHE A 230 22.02 46.35 -30.19
CA PHE A 230 23.17 46.62 -29.35
C PHE A 230 24.26 47.34 -30.13
N ASN A 231 24.93 48.28 -29.48
CA ASN A 231 26.17 48.83 -30.02
C ASN A 231 27.29 47.79 -29.89
N LEU A 232 27.50 46.98 -30.93
CA LEU A 232 28.48 45.87 -30.91
C LEU A 232 29.95 46.33 -30.81
N ALA A 233 30.23 47.64 -30.87
CA ALA A 233 31.54 48.16 -30.49
C ALA A 233 31.72 48.15 -28.96
N GLN A 234 30.65 48.45 -28.21
CA GLN A 234 30.62 48.51 -26.75
C GLN A 234 30.29 47.17 -26.09
N PHE A 235 29.20 46.54 -26.53
CA PHE A 235 28.66 45.33 -25.92
C PHE A 235 28.89 44.12 -26.82
N MET A 236 29.45 43.06 -26.24
CA MET A 236 29.56 41.75 -26.88
C MET A 236 28.45 40.87 -26.32
N ILE A 237 27.61 40.32 -27.20
CA ILE A 237 26.48 39.47 -26.81
C ILE A 237 26.79 38.02 -27.15
N ILE A 238 26.82 37.16 -26.13
CA ILE A 238 27.02 35.72 -26.31
C ILE A 238 25.65 35.05 -26.27
N THR A 239 25.26 34.39 -27.37
CA THR A 239 24.10 33.49 -27.44
C THR A 239 24.56 32.06 -27.72
N GLU A 240 23.65 31.08 -27.66
CA GLU A 240 23.99 29.66 -27.87
C GLU A 240 24.57 29.37 -29.26
N ASP A 241 24.00 30.00 -30.29
CA ASP A 241 24.37 29.80 -31.69
C ASP A 241 25.60 30.62 -32.09
N LYS A 242 25.72 31.85 -31.56
CA LYS A 242 26.69 32.83 -32.06
C LYS A 242 27.01 33.95 -31.07
N THR A 243 28.27 34.35 -31.03
CA THR A 243 28.67 35.61 -30.39
C THR A 243 28.60 36.79 -31.35
N TYR A 244 27.91 37.85 -30.95
CA TYR A 244 27.76 39.10 -31.68
C TYR A 244 28.68 40.17 -31.09
N TYR A 245 29.67 40.61 -31.87
CA TYR A 245 30.60 41.68 -31.51
C TYR A 245 31.20 42.33 -32.77
N LEU A 246 31.74 43.55 -32.64
CA LEU A 246 32.55 44.18 -33.69
C LEU A 246 34.03 43.80 -33.47
N PRO A 247 34.69 43.05 -34.37
CA PRO A 247 36.06 42.60 -34.15
C PRO A 247 37.06 43.76 -34.26
N MET A 248 37.83 43.99 -33.19
CA MET A 248 38.83 45.07 -33.09
C MET A 248 40.25 44.62 -33.48
N GLY A 249 40.38 43.50 -34.20
CA GLY A 249 41.65 42.99 -34.74
C GLY A 249 42.56 42.26 -33.74
N ASN A 250 42.17 42.13 -32.48
CA ASN A 250 43.01 41.52 -31.43
C ASN A 250 42.64 40.03 -31.20
N ARG A 251 43.47 39.10 -31.69
CA ARG A 251 43.21 37.64 -31.61
C ARG A 251 43.06 37.08 -30.19
N SER A 252 43.69 37.71 -29.21
CA SER A 252 43.57 37.32 -27.79
C SER A 252 42.16 37.53 -27.25
N GLU A 253 41.50 38.62 -27.67
CA GLU A 253 40.11 38.95 -27.32
C GLU A 253 39.17 37.85 -27.81
N GLU A 254 39.24 37.50 -29.10
CA GLU A 254 38.47 36.42 -29.73
C GLU A 254 38.67 35.08 -29.01
N SER A 255 39.92 34.73 -28.66
CA SER A 255 40.19 33.49 -27.91
C SER A 255 39.58 33.47 -26.50
N THR A 256 39.44 34.64 -25.87
CA THR A 256 38.90 34.77 -24.51
C THR A 256 37.38 34.67 -24.52
N ILE A 257 36.75 35.31 -25.52
CA ILE A 257 35.31 35.23 -25.78
C ILE A 257 34.88 33.79 -26.07
N ASN A 258 35.61 33.07 -26.92
CA ASN A 258 35.27 31.68 -27.27
C ASN A 258 35.34 30.76 -26.03
N LYS A 259 36.38 30.89 -25.19
CA LYS A 259 36.46 30.18 -23.91
C LYS A 259 35.30 30.49 -22.97
N MET A 260 34.84 31.74 -22.90
CA MET A 260 33.67 32.11 -22.10
C MET A 260 32.38 31.49 -22.65
N ALA A 261 32.20 31.47 -23.96
CA ALA A 261 31.06 30.82 -24.61
C ALA A 261 31.07 29.29 -24.37
N GLU A 262 32.23 28.63 -24.46
CA GLU A 262 32.41 27.21 -24.14
C GLU A 262 32.10 26.89 -22.67
N LEU A 263 32.53 27.75 -21.73
CA LEU A 263 32.21 27.62 -20.29
C LEU A 263 30.71 27.82 -19.99
N LEU A 264 30.03 28.70 -20.73
CA LEU A 264 28.58 28.85 -20.63
C LEU A 264 27.86 27.64 -21.21
N LYS A 265 28.35 27.09 -22.33
CA LYS A 265 27.77 25.91 -22.98
C LYS A 265 27.91 24.64 -22.14
N SER A 266 29.08 24.40 -21.52
CA SER A 266 29.29 23.25 -20.62
C SER A 266 28.46 23.30 -19.34
N ARG A 267 27.98 24.50 -18.95
CA ARG A 267 27.07 24.72 -17.81
C ARG A 267 25.59 24.79 -18.20
N ASN A 268 25.23 24.47 -19.45
CA ASN A 268 23.87 24.65 -20.00
C ASN A 268 23.29 26.06 -19.74
N GLY A 269 24.12 27.09 -19.88
CA GLY A 269 23.78 28.44 -19.42
C GLY A 269 22.92 29.28 -20.34
N PHE A 270 22.77 28.87 -21.60
CA PHE A 270 21.92 29.58 -22.56
C PHE A 270 20.44 29.26 -22.42
N THR A 271 20.06 28.28 -21.61
CA THR A 271 18.66 27.94 -21.32
C THR A 271 18.25 28.31 -19.89
N PRO A 272 16.98 28.67 -19.66
CA PRO A 272 16.45 28.86 -18.31
C PRO A 272 16.39 27.52 -17.58
N ILE A 273 16.49 27.56 -16.24
CA ILE A 273 16.29 26.36 -15.43
C ILE A 273 14.79 26.09 -15.37
N VAL A 274 14.37 24.94 -15.90
CA VAL A 274 12.97 24.47 -15.83
C VAL A 274 12.93 23.28 -14.89
N ILE A 275 12.40 23.47 -13.68
CA ILE A 275 12.13 22.39 -12.74
C ILE A 275 10.67 21.98 -12.93
N LYS A 276 10.47 20.81 -13.53
CA LYS A 276 9.14 20.23 -13.76
C LYS A 276 8.66 19.49 -12.51
N GLY A 277 7.39 19.65 -12.15
CA GLY A 277 6.79 18.90 -11.04
C GLY A 277 6.73 17.39 -11.23
N THR A 278 6.79 16.90 -12.48
CA THR A 278 6.91 15.48 -12.81
C THR A 278 8.20 14.84 -12.33
N ASP A 279 9.27 15.62 -12.17
CA ASP A 279 10.62 15.11 -11.98
C ASP A 279 11.00 15.04 -10.49
N ASP A 280 10.15 15.58 -9.59
CA ASP A 280 10.35 15.66 -8.14
C ASP A 280 11.74 16.19 -7.71
N LYS A 281 12.29 17.13 -8.48
CA LYS A 281 13.60 17.75 -8.24
C LYS A 281 13.52 19.10 -7.53
N VAL A 282 14.66 19.48 -6.97
CA VAL A 282 14.94 20.71 -6.23
C VAL A 282 16.23 21.30 -6.76
N GLY A 283 16.27 22.61 -7.03
CA GLY A 283 17.48 23.30 -7.45
C GLY A 283 18.26 23.86 -6.26
N ILE A 284 19.45 23.33 -5.97
CA ILE A 284 20.39 23.91 -5.02
C ILE A 284 21.22 24.97 -5.73
N VAL A 285 21.18 26.20 -5.22
CA VAL A 285 21.86 27.35 -5.83
C VAL A 285 23.24 27.56 -5.22
N THR A 286 24.25 27.76 -6.07
CA THR A 286 25.60 28.21 -5.68
C THR A 286 25.89 29.53 -6.38
N VAL A 287 26.02 30.60 -5.59
CA VAL A 287 26.32 31.96 -6.05
C VAL A 287 27.83 32.18 -6.07
N HIS A 288 28.36 32.81 -7.13
CA HIS A 288 29.80 33.02 -7.34
C HIS A 288 30.27 34.45 -7.02
N ASP A 289 29.36 35.42 -6.98
CA ASP A 289 29.65 36.85 -6.81
C ASP A 289 29.05 37.39 -5.50
N GLY A 290 29.79 38.22 -4.77
CA GLY A 290 29.39 38.75 -3.45
C GLY A 290 30.45 38.57 -2.35
N PRO A 291 30.19 39.04 -1.11
CA PRO A 291 31.07 38.79 0.03
C PRO A 291 31.17 37.29 0.33
N SER A 292 32.32 36.83 0.82
CA SER A 292 32.49 35.45 1.32
C SER A 292 31.69 35.21 2.60
N LEU A 293 31.25 33.96 2.81
CA LEU A 293 30.73 33.50 4.10
C LEU A 293 31.76 33.72 5.23
N ASN A 294 31.25 33.77 6.46
CA ASN A 294 32.08 33.70 7.66
C ASN A 294 32.74 32.32 7.77
N GLN A 295 33.88 32.24 8.46
CA GLN A 295 34.70 31.02 8.55
C GLN A 295 33.99 29.81 9.17
N ASN A 296 32.93 30.03 9.96
CA ASN A 296 32.17 28.96 10.63
C ASN A 296 30.96 28.47 9.81
N ASP A 297 30.56 29.20 8.77
CA ASP A 297 29.35 28.95 7.99
C ASP A 297 29.70 28.23 6.68
N ILE A 298 29.07 27.08 6.42
CA ILE A 298 29.31 26.28 5.21
C ILE A 298 28.36 26.69 4.07
N ILE A 299 27.19 27.21 4.42
CA ILE A 299 26.09 27.58 3.51
C ILE A 299 25.54 28.94 3.92
N ALA A 300 25.25 29.78 2.93
CA ALA A 300 24.72 31.12 3.13
C ALA A 300 23.27 31.07 3.62
N PRO A 301 22.89 31.92 4.59
CA PRO A 301 21.51 32.03 5.05
C PRO A 301 20.59 32.55 3.94
N THR A 302 19.30 32.27 4.08
CA THR A 302 18.24 32.88 3.27
C THR A 302 18.22 34.40 3.49
N VAL A 303 18.27 35.16 2.40
CA VAL A 303 18.13 36.63 2.38
C VAL A 303 17.02 37.00 1.41
N GLY A 304 16.44 38.20 1.52
CA GLY A 304 15.60 38.81 0.47
C GLY A 304 14.37 38.00 0.01
N ASP A 305 13.82 37.12 0.84
CA ASP A 305 12.68 36.26 0.50
C ASP A 305 11.30 36.90 0.78
N ASP A 306 11.25 37.95 1.62
CA ASP A 306 10.01 38.64 1.97
C ASP A 306 9.51 39.52 0.82
N VAL A 307 8.37 39.13 0.24
CA VAL A 307 7.64 39.84 -0.83
C VAL A 307 7.24 41.26 -0.40
N SER A 308 7.11 41.51 0.90
CA SER A 308 6.70 42.80 1.47
C SER A 308 7.73 43.91 1.30
N ASN A 309 8.99 43.57 0.95
CA ASN A 309 10.07 44.54 0.71
C ASN A 309 10.58 44.49 -0.74
N PRO A 310 10.03 45.32 -1.65
CA PRO A 310 10.40 45.31 -3.08
C PRO A 310 11.87 45.64 -3.39
N GLU A 311 12.60 46.28 -2.47
CA GLU A 311 14.00 46.66 -2.71
C GLU A 311 14.98 45.50 -2.52
N THR A 312 14.66 44.57 -1.62
CA THR A 312 15.48 43.38 -1.32
C THR A 312 14.90 42.11 -1.94
N TYR A 313 13.60 42.09 -2.27
CA TYR A 313 12.93 40.93 -2.86
C TYR A 313 13.44 40.59 -4.26
N HIS A 314 14.27 39.56 -4.36
CA HIS A 314 15.02 39.20 -5.56
C HIS A 314 14.43 38.03 -6.37
N ASN A 315 13.22 37.57 -6.01
CA ASN A 315 12.45 36.54 -6.70
C ASN A 315 13.29 35.32 -7.13
N ASN A 316 13.81 34.56 -6.15
CA ASN A 316 14.58 33.33 -6.38
C ASN A 316 15.81 33.54 -7.30
N PHE A 317 16.73 34.40 -6.87
CA PHE A 317 17.99 34.74 -7.56
C PHE A 317 17.87 35.31 -8.99
N GLN A 318 16.68 35.71 -9.44
CA GLN A 318 16.49 36.30 -10.78
C GLN A 318 16.92 37.76 -10.86
N ASP A 319 16.92 38.49 -9.74
CA ASP A 319 17.47 39.86 -9.62
C ASP A 319 18.77 39.88 -8.79
N PRO A 320 19.96 39.64 -9.38
CA PRO A 320 21.25 39.65 -8.66
C PRO A 320 21.54 40.93 -7.86
N GLU A 321 21.06 42.08 -8.34
CA GLU A 321 21.20 43.38 -7.67
C GLU A 321 20.55 43.39 -6.29
N LYS A 322 19.30 42.89 -6.20
CA LYS A 322 18.51 42.89 -4.99
C LYS A 322 19.02 41.85 -4.00
N PHE A 323 19.45 40.69 -4.50
CA PHE A 323 20.12 39.68 -3.67
C PHE A 323 21.37 40.23 -2.97
N LEU A 324 22.21 40.96 -3.70
CA LEU A 324 23.41 41.57 -3.11
C LEU A 324 23.08 42.74 -2.18
N LYS A 325 22.05 43.54 -2.47
CA LYS A 325 21.51 44.55 -1.55
C LYS A 325 20.95 43.93 -0.26
N ALA A 326 20.35 42.74 -0.35
CA ALA A 326 19.82 41.99 0.79
C ALA A 326 20.91 41.35 1.67
N GLY A 327 22.20 41.55 1.35
CA GLY A 327 23.33 40.99 2.11
C GLY A 327 23.71 39.56 1.72
N GLY A 328 23.31 39.10 0.53
CA GLY A 328 23.61 37.74 0.06
C GLY A 328 25.11 37.45 -0.11
N PHE A 329 25.55 36.27 0.34
CA PHE A 329 26.94 35.82 0.30
C PHE A 329 27.24 34.90 -0.89
N ARG A 330 28.48 34.90 -1.40
CA ARG A 330 28.94 33.94 -2.43
C ARG A 330 29.19 32.56 -1.81
N GLY A 331 28.58 31.52 -2.36
CA GLY A 331 28.65 30.16 -1.85
C GLY A 331 27.36 29.37 -2.15
N ARG A 332 27.25 28.17 -1.59
CA ARG A 332 26.01 27.39 -1.58
C ARG A 332 24.97 28.11 -0.71
N GLN A 333 23.73 28.21 -1.19
CA GLN A 333 22.65 28.92 -0.52
C GLN A 333 21.73 27.95 0.22
N TYR A 334 21.17 28.36 1.36
CA TYR A 334 20.16 27.55 2.05
C TYR A 334 18.83 27.52 1.28
N GLN A 335 18.46 28.65 0.67
CA GLN A 335 17.27 28.74 -0.18
C GLN A 335 17.39 27.79 -1.38
N VAL A 336 16.32 27.04 -1.62
CA VAL A 336 16.22 26.09 -2.74
C VAL A 336 15.20 26.56 -3.77
N LEU A 337 15.45 26.23 -5.04
CA LEU A 337 14.49 26.42 -6.12
C LEU A 337 13.51 25.25 -6.15
N VAL A 338 12.22 25.59 -6.17
CA VAL A 338 11.11 24.66 -6.31
C VAL A 338 10.71 24.55 -7.80
N GLU A 339 9.49 24.09 -8.09
CA GLU A 339 9.00 23.96 -9.45
C GLU A 339 8.76 25.33 -10.11
N GLY A 340 9.21 25.48 -11.36
CA GLY A 340 9.15 26.76 -12.05
C GLY A 340 10.16 26.89 -13.19
N THR A 341 10.11 28.04 -13.86
CA THR A 341 11.09 28.45 -14.88
C THR A 341 11.85 29.66 -14.38
N TYR A 342 13.17 29.53 -14.18
CA TYR A 342 14.01 30.54 -13.56
C TYR A 342 15.06 31.08 -14.54
N PHE A 343 14.98 32.39 -14.80
CA PHE A 343 15.92 33.12 -15.66
C PHE A 343 17.13 33.62 -14.85
N ILE A 344 17.88 32.70 -14.26
CA ILE A 344 19.08 33.01 -13.47
C ILE A 344 20.31 33.07 -14.41
N ASN A 345 21.23 34.01 -14.19
CA ASN A 345 22.52 34.11 -14.90
C ASN A 345 23.52 33.01 -14.42
N ARG A 346 24.05 32.13 -15.30
CA ARG A 346 25.01 31.06 -14.89
C ARG A 346 26.42 31.52 -14.53
N LEU A 347 26.81 32.75 -14.86
CA LEU A 347 28.05 33.34 -14.35
C LEU A 347 27.86 33.81 -12.91
N PHE A 348 26.66 34.31 -12.57
CA PHE A 348 26.30 34.73 -11.22
C PHE A 348 26.01 33.54 -10.30
N ALA A 349 25.16 32.60 -10.74
CA ALA A 349 24.78 31.44 -9.95
C ALA A 349 24.57 30.17 -10.79
N THR A 350 25.21 29.09 -10.36
CA THR A 350 25.03 27.74 -10.89
C THR A 350 24.02 26.99 -10.05
N VAL A 351 23.22 26.12 -10.68
CA VAL A 351 22.18 25.34 -10.00
C VAL A 351 22.40 23.86 -10.26
N GLU A 352 22.36 23.09 -9.18
CA GLU A 352 22.46 21.64 -9.15
C GLU A 352 21.07 21.06 -8.82
N LEU A 353 20.60 20.07 -9.57
CA LEU A 353 19.29 19.45 -9.34
C LEU A 353 19.45 18.19 -8.50
N ILE A 354 18.83 18.17 -7.32
CA ILE A 354 18.79 17.03 -6.40
C ILE A 354 17.33 16.62 -6.18
N ASP A 355 17.09 15.33 -5.92
CA ASP A 355 15.73 14.80 -5.71
C ASP A 355 15.16 15.25 -4.35
N LYS A 356 13.84 15.49 -4.29
CA LYS A 356 13.12 15.81 -3.04
C LYS A 356 13.19 14.63 -2.06
N ILE A 357 13.28 14.94 -0.77
CA ILE A 357 13.17 13.92 0.29
C ILE A 357 11.70 13.62 0.52
N VAL A 358 11.33 12.34 0.49
CA VAL A 358 9.98 11.86 0.76
C VAL A 358 9.98 11.13 2.11
N ILE A 359 9.19 11.61 3.05
CA ILE A 359 8.97 10.99 4.35
C ILE A 359 7.70 10.13 4.24
N PRO A 360 7.80 8.79 4.33
CA PRO A 360 6.63 7.92 4.21
C PRO A 360 5.74 8.00 5.45
N VAL A 361 4.48 7.63 5.29
CA VAL A 361 3.54 7.49 6.42
C VAL A 361 4.05 6.39 7.36
N GLY A 362 4.02 6.66 8.67
CA GLY A 362 4.61 5.79 9.69
C GLY A 362 6.05 6.17 10.08
N ASN A 363 6.65 7.18 9.43
CA ASN A 363 7.95 7.73 9.80
C ASN A 363 7.87 9.26 10.00
N VAL A 364 8.81 9.80 10.76
CA VAL A 364 9.09 11.24 10.85
C VAL A 364 10.55 11.53 10.55
N GLY A 365 10.81 12.70 9.98
CA GLY A 365 12.15 13.17 9.63
C GLY A 365 12.71 14.07 10.71
N VAL A 366 13.60 13.54 11.55
CA VAL A 366 14.38 14.36 12.48
C VAL A 366 15.48 15.05 11.71
N VAL A 367 15.49 16.38 11.70
CA VAL A 367 16.47 17.17 10.94
C VAL A 367 17.64 17.55 11.82
N VAL A 368 18.85 17.20 11.36
CA VAL A 368 20.11 17.63 11.96
C VAL A 368 20.70 18.71 11.06
N SER A 369 20.57 19.97 11.48
CA SER A 369 21.03 21.16 10.75
C SER A 369 22.50 21.46 11.04
N TYR A 370 23.26 21.70 9.97
CA TYR A 370 24.65 22.15 10.04
C TYR A 370 24.82 23.68 9.93
N ILE A 371 23.72 24.40 9.71
CA ILE A 371 23.71 25.83 9.38
C ILE A 371 23.07 26.68 10.48
N GLY A 372 23.41 27.97 10.49
CA GLY A 372 22.90 28.94 11.46
C GLY A 372 23.83 29.12 12.67
N SER A 373 23.56 30.14 13.47
CA SER A 373 24.23 30.32 14.76
C SER A 373 23.94 29.15 15.69
N LYS A 374 24.76 29.01 16.74
CA LYS A 374 24.41 28.12 17.87
C LYS A 374 23.07 28.62 18.43
N GLY A 375 22.06 27.74 18.43
CA GLY A 375 20.73 28.06 18.93
C GLY A 375 20.71 28.30 20.44
N ILE A 376 19.59 28.83 20.93
CA ILE A 376 19.26 28.80 22.36
C ILE A 376 18.66 27.42 22.64
N ASP A 377 19.11 26.76 23.71
CA ASP A 377 18.60 25.44 24.07
C ASP A 377 17.10 25.49 24.37
N SER A 378 16.35 24.66 23.66
CA SER A 378 14.90 24.50 23.77
C SER A 378 14.48 23.17 24.38
N SER A 379 15.44 22.36 24.88
CA SER A 379 15.19 21.04 25.49
C SER A 379 14.57 21.09 26.90
N GLY A 380 14.66 22.24 27.59
CA GLY A 380 14.27 22.40 29.00
C GLY A 380 15.37 21.95 29.98
N GLU A 381 15.33 22.47 31.22
CA GLU A 381 16.43 22.31 32.21
C GLU A 381 16.68 20.85 32.65
N ASP A 382 15.70 19.97 32.48
CA ASP A 382 15.79 18.55 32.84
C ASP A 382 16.67 17.73 31.87
N TYR A 383 16.81 18.16 30.61
CA TYR A 383 17.42 17.35 29.56
C TYR A 383 18.91 17.71 29.33
N LYS A 384 19.80 16.94 29.94
CA LYS A 384 21.26 17.20 29.94
C LYS A 384 22.04 16.51 28.81
N HIS A 385 21.35 15.86 27.87
CA HIS A 385 21.98 15.02 26.84
C HIS A 385 22.12 15.72 25.47
N GLY A 386 21.79 17.01 25.37
CA GLY A 386 22.09 17.83 24.20
C GLY A 386 21.07 18.95 23.98
N GLU A 387 21.51 20.01 23.31
CA GLU A 387 20.67 21.18 23.03
C GLU A 387 19.77 20.90 21.82
N LEU A 388 18.45 21.03 21.98
CA LEU A 388 17.51 21.06 20.86
C LEU A 388 17.36 22.52 20.41
N VAL A 389 17.31 22.73 19.11
CA VAL A 389 17.24 24.09 18.54
C VAL A 389 15.98 24.28 17.72
N GLU A 390 15.57 25.53 17.55
CA GLU A 390 14.47 25.86 16.65
C GLU A 390 14.88 25.76 15.17
N LYS A 391 13.88 25.73 14.29
CA LYS A 391 14.10 25.59 12.84
C LYS A 391 14.97 26.73 12.31
N GLY A 392 16.07 26.37 11.65
CA GLY A 392 17.02 27.32 11.04
C GLY A 392 18.30 27.58 11.85
N PHE A 393 18.38 27.10 13.09
CA PHE A 393 19.62 27.07 13.88
C PHE A 393 20.41 25.77 13.66
N ARG A 394 21.66 25.77 14.12
CA ARG A 394 22.57 24.61 14.02
C ARG A 394 22.35 23.65 15.19
N GLY A 395 22.10 22.38 14.89
CA GLY A 395 21.74 21.35 15.86
C GLY A 395 20.59 20.47 15.38
N VAL A 396 20.07 19.63 16.27
CA VAL A 396 18.86 18.83 16.02
C VAL A 396 17.63 19.71 16.25
N TRP A 397 16.72 19.75 15.28
CA TRP A 397 15.50 20.55 15.40
C TRP A 397 14.53 19.93 16.41
N ARG A 398 13.99 20.76 17.32
CA ARG A 398 12.94 20.37 18.30
C ARG A 398 11.70 19.79 17.61
N ASP A 399 11.31 20.38 16.48
CA ASP A 399 10.10 20.04 15.75
C ASP A 399 10.48 19.24 14.48
N PRO A 400 10.16 17.93 14.40
CA PRO A 400 10.52 17.09 13.27
C PRO A 400 9.57 17.29 12.08
N LEU A 401 10.01 16.86 10.91
CA LEU A 401 9.20 16.86 9.71
C LEU A 401 8.22 15.69 9.72
N MET A 402 6.94 16.00 9.51
CA MET A 402 5.85 15.03 9.37
C MET A 402 5.96 14.23 8.05
N PRO A 403 5.18 13.15 7.85
CA PRO A 403 5.08 12.50 6.54
C PRO A 403 4.72 13.48 5.41
N GLY A 404 5.45 13.43 4.30
CA GLY A 404 5.30 14.39 3.20
C GLY A 404 6.51 14.46 2.26
N LYS A 405 6.39 15.26 1.19
CA LYS A 405 7.51 15.58 0.28
C LYS A 405 8.11 16.93 0.67
N TYR A 406 9.43 17.00 0.82
CA TYR A 406 10.14 18.20 1.25
C TYR A 406 11.22 18.62 0.25
N ALA A 407 11.18 19.89 -0.13
CA ALA A 407 12.28 20.55 -0.82
C ALA A 407 13.33 20.98 0.21
N PHE A 408 14.22 20.05 0.58
CA PHE A 408 15.25 20.25 1.60
C PHE A 408 16.65 20.20 0.99
N ASN A 409 17.53 21.09 1.43
CA ASN A 409 18.92 21.14 0.99
C ASN A 409 19.77 20.10 1.74
N THR A 410 20.13 19.00 1.07
CA THR A 410 20.95 17.90 1.62
C THR A 410 22.37 18.29 2.04
N TYR A 411 22.86 19.48 1.66
CA TYR A 411 24.12 20.02 2.17
C TYR A 411 23.93 20.85 3.45
N ALA A 412 22.73 21.38 3.71
CA ALA A 412 22.43 22.20 4.90
C ALA A 412 22.18 21.37 6.17
N GLY A 413 21.86 20.08 6.00
CA GLY A 413 21.65 19.14 7.08
C GLY A 413 21.37 17.75 6.54
N HIS A 414 21.12 16.80 7.43
CA HIS A 414 20.60 15.49 7.07
C HIS A 414 19.28 15.21 7.79
N ILE A 415 18.45 14.34 7.21
CA ILE A 415 17.16 13.96 7.76
C ILE A 415 17.23 12.49 8.15
N LEU A 416 17.09 12.20 9.44
CA LEU A 416 17.03 10.86 9.99
C LEU A 416 15.58 10.38 10.06
N MET A 417 15.35 9.20 9.52
CA MET A 417 14.02 8.63 9.33
C MET A 417 13.66 7.76 10.55
N VAL A 418 12.92 8.33 11.49
CA VAL A 418 12.49 7.63 12.71
C VAL A 418 11.11 7.00 12.48
N PRO A 419 10.93 5.68 12.59
CA PRO A 419 9.61 5.08 12.56
C PRO A 419 8.83 5.45 13.82
N THR A 420 7.59 5.91 13.64
CA THR A 420 6.61 6.14 14.71
C THR A 420 5.65 4.95 14.88
N THR A 421 5.73 3.97 13.98
CA THR A 421 5.07 2.66 14.09
C THR A 421 5.77 1.76 15.12
N ASN A 422 5.03 0.77 15.59
CA ASN A 422 5.49 -0.17 16.62
C ASN A 422 6.68 -0.99 16.10
N ILE A 423 7.81 -0.86 16.79
CA ILE A 423 9.06 -1.54 16.55
C ILE A 423 9.07 -2.79 17.43
N ILE A 424 9.12 -3.96 16.79
CA ILE A 424 9.29 -5.25 17.47
C ILE A 424 10.77 -5.60 17.45
N LEU A 425 11.42 -5.60 18.62
CA LEU A 425 12.81 -5.99 18.81
C LEU A 425 12.88 -7.42 19.35
N LYS A 426 13.63 -8.30 18.67
CA LYS A 426 13.75 -9.72 19.07
C LYS A 426 15.14 -10.05 19.59
N TRP A 427 15.23 -10.56 20.82
CA TRP A 427 16.44 -11.18 21.37
C TRP A 427 16.45 -12.66 20.99
N ILE A 428 16.61 -12.94 19.69
CA ILE A 428 16.62 -14.30 19.13
C ILE A 428 17.70 -14.36 18.04
N SER A 429 18.65 -15.28 18.17
CA SER A 429 19.69 -15.44 17.16
C SER A 429 19.08 -15.84 15.80
N ASN A 430 19.51 -15.20 14.71
CA ASN A 430 19.04 -15.43 13.33
C ASN A 430 17.59 -14.98 13.01
N GLN A 431 16.93 -14.18 13.85
CA GLN A 431 15.69 -13.49 13.47
C GLN A 431 15.86 -11.97 13.57
N SER A 432 15.44 -11.24 12.54
CA SER A 432 15.32 -9.77 12.59
C SER A 432 13.93 -9.31 12.18
N GLY A 433 13.48 -8.21 12.77
CA GLY A 433 12.24 -7.52 12.42
C GLY A 433 12.38 -6.68 11.14
N THR A 434 11.27 -6.16 10.65
CA THR A 434 11.17 -5.38 9.40
C THR A 434 12.17 -4.21 9.32
N HIS A 435 12.51 -3.61 10.46
CA HIS A 435 13.43 -2.46 10.55
C HIS A 435 14.91 -2.83 10.76
N LYS A 436 15.24 -4.11 11.03
CA LYS A 436 16.63 -4.60 11.23
C LYS A 436 17.45 -3.95 12.36
N TYR A 437 16.79 -3.27 13.30
CA TYR A 437 17.48 -2.75 14.49
C TYR A 437 17.92 -3.87 15.46
N ASP A 438 17.40 -5.09 15.29
CA ASP A 438 17.64 -6.26 16.11
C ASP A 438 18.69 -7.24 15.56
N GLU A 439 19.38 -6.91 14.45
CA GLU A 439 20.40 -7.78 13.82
C GLU A 439 21.52 -8.27 14.76
N ASN A 440 21.86 -7.49 15.77
CA ASN A 440 22.94 -7.79 16.72
C ASN A 440 22.45 -8.46 18.02
N LEU A 441 21.14 -8.52 18.25
CA LEU A 441 20.55 -9.03 19.48
C LEU A 441 20.63 -10.55 19.57
N LYS A 442 20.82 -11.05 20.80
CA LYS A 442 20.96 -12.49 21.10
C LYS A 442 20.10 -12.87 22.28
N GLU A 443 19.75 -14.14 22.37
CA GLU A 443 19.00 -14.68 23.51
C GLU A 443 19.74 -14.40 24.83
N VAL A 444 18.98 -14.01 25.86
CA VAL A 444 19.56 -13.68 27.16
C VAL A 444 19.85 -14.98 27.91
N SER A 445 21.12 -15.27 28.19
CA SER A 445 21.48 -16.34 29.12
C SER A 445 21.13 -15.93 30.55
N LEU A 446 20.36 -16.78 31.23
CA LEU A 446 19.97 -16.60 32.61
C LEU A 446 20.74 -17.57 33.51
N ILE A 447 20.79 -17.25 34.81
CA ILE A 447 21.18 -18.19 35.86
C ILE A 447 20.01 -18.23 36.83
N THR A 448 19.35 -19.38 36.96
CA THR A 448 18.20 -19.53 37.85
C THR A 448 18.61 -19.80 39.29
N LYS A 449 17.68 -19.61 40.24
CA LYS A 449 17.91 -19.89 41.67
C LYS A 449 18.31 -21.34 41.96
N ASP A 450 17.88 -22.27 41.12
CA ASP A 450 18.19 -23.70 41.10
C ASP A 450 19.42 -24.05 40.24
N ALA A 451 20.22 -23.05 39.85
CA ALA A 451 21.49 -23.17 39.13
C ALA A 451 21.40 -23.81 37.72
N PHE A 452 20.26 -23.67 37.04
CA PHE A 452 20.16 -23.95 35.61
C PHE A 452 20.49 -22.70 34.79
N GLU A 453 21.03 -22.91 33.58
CA GLU A 453 21.40 -21.86 32.63
C GLU A 453 20.55 -21.92 31.34
N PRO A 454 19.25 -21.57 31.39
CA PRO A 454 18.43 -21.48 30.19
C PRO A 454 18.77 -20.24 29.35
N SER A 455 18.62 -20.34 28.02
CA SER A 455 18.47 -19.17 27.16
C SER A 455 17.01 -18.73 27.15
N LEU A 456 16.79 -17.41 27.29
CA LEU A 456 15.45 -16.83 27.24
C LEU A 456 15.30 -15.99 25.96
N PRO A 457 14.54 -16.47 24.96
CA PRO A 457 14.14 -15.65 23.83
C PRO A 457 13.13 -14.60 24.28
N LEU A 458 13.36 -13.34 23.92
CA LEU A 458 12.49 -12.22 24.28
C LEU A 458 12.04 -11.46 23.02
N SER A 459 10.88 -10.81 23.10
CA SER A 459 10.45 -9.82 22.12
C SER A 459 9.87 -8.62 22.84
N VAL A 460 10.37 -7.42 22.53
CA VAL A 460 9.92 -6.17 23.12
C VAL A 460 9.20 -5.37 22.04
N VAL A 461 8.00 -4.89 22.34
CA VAL A 461 7.22 -4.02 21.45
C VAL A 461 7.26 -2.61 22.02
N MET A 462 7.85 -1.69 21.27
CA MET A 462 7.96 -0.27 21.65
C MET A 462 7.65 0.63 20.44
N HIS A 463 7.24 1.87 20.69
CA HIS A 463 7.17 2.90 19.66
C HIS A 463 7.80 4.21 20.16
N ILE A 464 7.99 5.15 19.23
CA ILE A 464 8.57 6.47 19.49
C ILE A 464 7.55 7.51 19.07
N ASP A 465 7.00 8.28 20.02
CA ASP A 465 6.15 9.43 19.70
C ASP A 465 6.93 10.41 18.81
N TYR A 466 6.28 10.91 17.75
CA TYR A 466 6.84 11.91 16.85
C TYR A 466 7.42 13.12 17.57
N LYS A 467 6.81 13.58 18.68
CA LYS A 467 7.33 14.70 19.49
C LYS A 467 8.61 14.37 20.24
N LYS A 468 8.81 13.09 20.58
CA LYS A 468 9.96 12.59 21.35
C LYS A 468 11.12 12.16 20.45
N ALA A 469 10.86 11.85 19.18
CA ALA A 469 11.88 11.39 18.22
C ALA A 469 13.15 12.27 18.16
N PRO A 470 13.10 13.61 18.17
CA PRO A 470 14.31 14.44 18.19
C PRO A 470 15.16 14.29 19.47
N LEU A 471 14.53 14.09 20.63
CA LEU A 471 15.24 13.84 21.90
C LEU A 471 16.00 12.51 21.84
N VAL A 472 15.36 11.46 21.32
CA VAL A 472 15.99 10.13 21.17
C VAL A 472 17.20 10.21 20.26
N ILE A 473 17.06 10.85 19.09
CA ILE A 473 18.16 11.04 18.13
C ILE A 473 19.27 11.93 18.72
N GLN A 474 18.96 12.99 19.46
CA GLN A 474 19.97 13.83 20.09
C GLN A 474 20.76 13.08 21.18
N ARG A 475 20.14 12.12 21.89
CA ARG A 475 20.79 11.32 22.94
C ARG A 475 21.71 10.22 22.39
N PHE A 476 21.31 9.58 21.29
CA PHE A 476 21.93 8.33 20.81
C PHE A 476 22.54 8.40 19.40
N GLY A 477 22.28 9.47 18.65
CA GLY A 477 22.65 9.62 17.24
C GLY A 477 21.77 8.80 16.29
N ASP A 478 21.63 7.50 16.56
CA ASP A 478 20.85 6.55 15.75
C ASP A 478 20.08 5.55 16.62
N ILE A 479 18.96 5.06 16.10
CA ILE A 479 18.10 4.04 16.73
C ILE A 479 18.86 2.71 16.88
N LYS A 480 19.73 2.36 15.93
CA LYS A 480 20.57 1.16 16.07
C LYS A 480 21.52 1.27 17.26
N MET A 481 22.09 2.45 17.50
CA MET A 481 22.93 2.69 18.69
C MET A 481 22.13 2.68 19.99
N LEU A 482 20.91 3.23 20.01
CA LEU A 482 19.99 3.11 21.13
C LEU A 482 19.77 1.62 21.51
N VAL A 483 19.43 0.79 20.52
CA VAL A 483 19.13 -0.64 20.73
C VAL A 483 20.38 -1.38 21.24
N ASP A 484 21.48 -1.30 20.51
CA ASP A 484 22.71 -2.06 20.78
C ASP A 484 23.42 -1.61 22.08
N GLN A 485 23.42 -0.31 22.40
CA GLN A 485 24.21 0.24 23.51
C GLN A 485 23.42 0.43 24.81
N THR A 486 22.09 0.53 24.76
CA THR A 486 21.27 0.79 25.96
C THR A 486 20.16 -0.22 26.19
N LEU A 487 19.36 -0.54 25.17
CA LEU A 487 18.23 -1.44 25.38
C LEU A 487 18.70 -2.88 25.61
N ASP A 488 19.68 -3.38 24.85
CA ASP A 488 20.21 -4.73 25.08
C ASP A 488 20.81 -4.93 26.47
N PRO A 489 21.79 -4.11 26.95
CA PRO A 489 22.30 -4.26 28.31
C PRO A 489 21.23 -4.11 29.38
N MET A 490 20.25 -3.21 29.20
CA MET A 490 19.18 -2.97 30.18
C MET A 490 18.19 -4.13 30.28
N VAL A 491 17.68 -4.62 29.14
CA VAL A 491 16.76 -5.75 29.05
C VAL A 491 17.45 -7.02 29.54
N SER A 492 18.68 -7.26 29.09
CA SER A 492 19.51 -8.39 29.54
C SER A 492 19.76 -8.38 31.05
N ALA A 493 20.14 -7.23 31.64
CA ALA A 493 20.39 -7.12 33.08
C ALA A 493 19.10 -7.33 33.90
N TYR A 494 17.97 -6.79 33.43
CA TYR A 494 16.69 -6.95 34.10
C TYR A 494 16.27 -8.42 34.19
N PHE A 495 16.28 -9.14 33.05
CA PHE A 495 15.89 -10.56 33.06
C PHE A 495 16.88 -11.46 33.78
N LYS A 496 18.19 -11.15 33.76
CA LYS A 496 19.18 -11.83 34.60
C LYS A 496 18.89 -11.70 36.09
N ASN A 497 18.50 -10.52 36.56
CA ASN A 497 18.12 -10.30 37.96
C ASN A 497 16.83 -11.08 38.32
N ILE A 498 15.82 -11.10 37.45
CA ILE A 498 14.61 -11.94 37.67
C ILE A 498 15.00 -13.42 37.74
N GLY A 499 15.80 -13.91 36.80
CA GLY A 499 16.28 -15.30 36.76
C GLY A 499 16.90 -15.73 38.08
N GLN A 500 17.78 -14.92 38.66
CA GLN A 500 18.44 -15.22 39.95
C GLN A 500 17.46 -15.37 41.13
N THR A 501 16.27 -14.76 41.06
CA THR A 501 15.26 -14.84 42.14
C THR A 501 14.27 -16.00 42.00
N LYS A 502 14.12 -16.55 40.79
CA LYS A 502 13.10 -17.54 40.41
C LYS A 502 13.73 -18.90 40.12
N THR A 503 12.99 -19.98 40.34
CA THR A 503 13.37 -21.31 39.83
C THR A 503 13.01 -21.44 38.35
N LEU A 504 13.59 -22.42 37.66
CA LEU A 504 13.23 -22.74 36.28
C LEU A 504 11.74 -23.06 36.11
N ILE A 505 11.12 -23.69 37.12
CA ILE A 505 9.69 -24.04 37.12
C ILE A 505 8.83 -22.77 37.25
N ASP A 506 9.22 -21.84 38.13
CA ASP A 506 8.49 -20.57 38.30
C ASP A 506 8.48 -19.75 37.00
N LEU A 507 9.60 -19.71 36.26
CA LEU A 507 9.70 -19.00 34.98
C LEU A 507 8.70 -19.52 33.93
N ILE A 508 8.33 -20.79 33.99
CA ILE A 508 7.38 -21.43 33.07
C ILE A 508 5.94 -21.27 33.57
N GLN A 509 5.68 -21.55 34.85
CA GLN A 509 4.33 -21.51 35.43
C GLN A 509 3.81 -20.07 35.62
N GLN A 510 4.66 -19.15 36.10
CA GLN A 510 4.29 -17.75 36.37
C GLN A 510 4.59 -16.82 35.18
N ARG A 511 4.76 -17.36 33.96
CA ARG A 511 5.16 -16.60 32.76
C ARG A 511 4.34 -15.32 32.54
N SER A 512 3.01 -15.39 32.69
CA SER A 512 2.13 -14.22 32.51
C SER A 512 2.31 -13.15 33.59
N GLU A 513 2.51 -13.55 34.85
CA GLU A 513 2.78 -12.62 35.96
C GLU A 513 4.13 -11.92 35.76
N ILE A 514 5.15 -12.68 35.33
CA ILE A 514 6.49 -12.16 35.04
C ILE A 514 6.45 -11.20 33.84
N GLN A 515 5.71 -11.52 32.77
CA GLN A 515 5.51 -10.63 31.62
C GLN A 515 4.82 -9.31 32.02
N ASN A 516 3.78 -9.37 32.84
CA ASN A 516 3.04 -8.18 33.31
C ASN A 516 3.90 -7.31 34.24
N MET A 517 4.63 -7.92 35.17
CA MET A 517 5.57 -7.21 36.07
C MET A 517 6.72 -6.58 35.28
N ALA A 518 7.33 -7.34 34.36
CA ALA A 518 8.39 -6.86 33.47
C ALA A 518 7.91 -5.68 32.62
N SER A 519 6.73 -5.77 32.01
CA SER A 519 6.18 -4.69 31.18
C SER A 519 5.97 -3.42 31.99
N LYS A 520 5.50 -3.51 33.23
CA LYS A 520 5.32 -2.34 34.10
C LYS A 520 6.66 -1.71 34.54
N GLU A 521 7.59 -2.50 35.07
CA GLU A 521 8.87 -2.00 35.57
C GLU A 521 9.84 -1.57 34.45
N MET A 522 9.75 -2.19 33.27
CA MET A 522 10.48 -1.72 32.10
C MET A 522 9.87 -0.41 31.57
N LYS A 523 8.55 -0.23 31.58
CA LYS A 523 7.91 0.99 31.06
C LYS A 523 8.46 2.25 31.74
N GLU A 524 8.54 2.24 33.07
CA GLU A 524 9.12 3.36 33.85
C GLU A 524 10.58 3.66 33.43
N LYS A 525 11.36 2.63 33.09
CA LYS A 525 12.75 2.79 32.61
C LYS A 525 12.83 3.26 31.16
N PHE A 526 11.95 2.79 30.28
CA PHE A 526 11.88 3.21 28.87
C PHE A 526 11.41 4.67 28.75
N GLU A 527 10.49 5.10 29.60
CA GLU A 527 10.04 6.51 29.67
C GLU A 527 11.20 7.47 29.99
N HIS A 528 12.16 7.07 30.85
CA HIS A 528 13.39 7.84 31.11
C HIS A 528 14.31 7.99 29.87
N TYR A 529 14.10 7.19 28.83
CA TYR A 529 14.77 7.30 27.53
C TYR A 529 13.90 7.98 26.45
N ASN A 530 12.74 8.52 26.83
CA ASN A 530 11.71 9.10 25.94
C ASN A 530 11.12 8.08 24.95
N LEU A 531 11.10 6.79 25.31
CA LEU A 531 10.52 5.69 24.54
C LEU A 531 9.21 5.26 25.16
N GLU A 532 8.27 4.76 24.35
CA GLU A 532 7.01 4.22 24.83
C GLU A 532 6.98 2.70 24.66
N LEU A 533 6.91 1.99 25.78
CA LEU A 533 6.83 0.54 25.84
C LEU A 533 5.36 0.10 25.81
N GLU A 534 5.02 -0.81 24.91
CA GLU A 534 3.68 -1.42 24.84
C GLU A 534 3.63 -2.72 25.64
N GLU A 535 4.48 -3.69 25.29
CA GLU A 535 4.51 -5.00 25.94
C GLU A 535 5.88 -5.69 25.84
N VAL A 536 6.15 -6.59 26.79
CA VAL A 536 7.33 -7.46 26.81
C VAL A 536 6.91 -8.92 26.75
N LEU A 537 7.11 -9.54 25.59
CA LEU A 537 6.79 -10.93 25.32
C LEU A 537 8.00 -11.84 25.62
N ILE A 538 7.94 -12.50 26.76
CA ILE A 538 8.88 -13.57 27.12
C ILE A 538 8.50 -14.86 26.37
N GLY A 539 9.45 -15.52 25.68
CA GLY A 539 9.26 -16.83 25.06
C GLY A 539 9.37 -18.01 26.04
N THR A 540 9.40 -19.24 25.53
CA THR A 540 9.70 -20.42 26.36
C THR A 540 11.20 -20.54 26.60
N PRO A 541 11.68 -20.73 27.84
CA PRO A 541 13.10 -20.94 28.10
C PRO A 541 13.59 -22.24 27.44
N SER A 542 14.69 -22.16 26.72
CA SER A 542 15.36 -23.29 26.06
C SER A 542 16.66 -23.65 26.77
N SER A 543 17.07 -24.92 26.68
CA SER A 543 18.44 -25.31 27.02
C SER A 543 19.45 -24.56 26.18
N SER A 544 20.61 -24.24 26.77
CA SER A 544 21.84 -24.06 25.99
C SER A 544 22.08 -25.31 25.10
N PRO A 545 22.57 -25.19 23.84
CA PRO A 545 22.66 -26.30 22.89
C PRO A 545 23.46 -27.55 23.32
N ASN A 546 24.12 -27.51 24.48
CA ASN A 546 24.93 -28.59 25.04
C ASN A 546 24.35 -29.27 26.31
N ASP A 547 23.17 -28.85 26.83
CA ASP A 547 22.62 -29.44 28.07
C ASP A 547 21.15 -29.90 27.98
N ASN A 548 20.96 -31.20 27.70
CA ASN A 548 19.64 -31.82 27.57
C ASN A 548 18.96 -32.10 28.93
N LYS A 549 19.59 -31.80 30.08
CA LYS A 549 19.01 -32.09 31.41
C LYS A 549 17.70 -31.37 31.66
N ILE A 550 17.54 -30.14 31.15
CA ILE A 550 16.30 -29.36 31.31
C ILE A 550 15.14 -30.05 30.59
N GLU A 551 15.35 -30.53 29.36
CA GLU A 551 14.32 -31.25 28.60
C GLU A 551 13.93 -32.58 29.29
N LEU A 552 14.90 -33.28 29.90
CA LEU A 552 14.65 -34.47 30.71
C LEU A 552 13.81 -34.16 31.97
N ILE A 553 14.04 -33.01 32.62
CA ILE A 553 13.24 -32.58 33.79
C ILE A 553 11.83 -32.15 33.34
N LEU A 554 11.69 -31.43 32.22
CA LEU A 554 10.39 -31.02 31.68
C LEU A 554 9.53 -32.22 31.26
N THR A 555 10.13 -33.23 30.64
CA THR A 555 9.44 -34.49 30.32
C THR A 555 9.02 -35.23 31.60
N GLN A 556 9.91 -35.38 32.59
CA GLN A 556 9.57 -35.97 33.89
C GLN A 556 8.45 -35.22 34.63
N LEU A 557 8.44 -33.89 34.63
CA LEU A 557 7.37 -33.08 35.24
C LEU A 557 6.04 -33.26 34.52
N ARG A 558 6.05 -33.24 33.17
CA ARG A 558 4.86 -33.50 32.37
C ARG A 558 4.29 -34.90 32.64
N ASP A 559 5.15 -35.91 32.65
CA ASP A 559 4.74 -37.30 32.87
C ASP A 559 4.23 -37.50 34.32
N ARG A 560 4.79 -36.79 35.30
CA ARG A 560 4.26 -36.73 36.68
C ARG A 560 2.88 -36.08 36.76
N GLN A 561 2.65 -35.01 36.00
CA GLN A 561 1.34 -34.35 35.96
C GLN A 561 0.28 -35.20 35.25
N ILE A 562 0.65 -35.85 34.14
CA ILE A 562 -0.18 -36.88 33.48
C ILE A 562 -0.54 -38.00 34.45
N ALA A 563 0.42 -38.49 35.26
CA ALA A 563 0.15 -39.51 36.26
C ALA A 563 -0.84 -39.04 37.34
N VAL A 564 -0.80 -37.77 37.78
CA VAL A 564 -1.78 -37.20 38.72
C VAL A 564 -3.18 -37.12 38.10
N GLU A 565 -3.30 -36.64 36.86
CA GLU A 565 -4.58 -36.61 36.13
C GLU A 565 -5.13 -38.02 35.86
N GLN A 566 -4.25 -39.00 35.60
CA GLN A 566 -4.63 -40.41 35.50
C GLN A 566 -5.13 -40.98 36.83
N ILE A 567 -4.47 -40.68 37.96
CA ILE A 567 -4.96 -41.07 39.29
C ILE A 567 -6.35 -40.47 39.56
N GLU A 568 -6.56 -39.20 39.24
CA GLU A 568 -7.88 -38.59 39.41
C GLU A 568 -8.93 -39.24 38.48
N THR A 569 -8.55 -39.54 37.24
CA THR A 569 -9.40 -40.26 36.29
C THR A 569 -9.76 -41.66 36.80
N PHE A 570 -8.80 -42.43 37.31
CA PHE A 570 -9.03 -43.76 37.88
C PHE A 570 -9.91 -43.71 39.13
N THR A 571 -9.71 -42.75 40.04
CA THR A 571 -10.59 -42.61 41.22
C THR A 571 -12.02 -42.19 40.84
N ARG A 572 -12.20 -41.36 39.80
CA ARG A 572 -13.53 -41.04 39.22
C ARG A 572 -14.15 -42.27 38.56
N GLN A 573 -13.39 -43.06 37.80
CA GLN A 573 -13.84 -44.32 37.19
C GLN A 573 -14.23 -45.37 38.24
N GLN A 574 -13.43 -45.54 39.30
CA GLN A 574 -13.74 -46.44 40.40
C GLN A 574 -15.06 -46.05 41.08
N LYS A 575 -15.23 -44.77 41.45
CA LYS A 575 -16.48 -44.27 42.05
C LYS A 575 -17.68 -44.45 41.12
N ALA A 576 -17.51 -44.29 39.81
CA ALA A 576 -18.55 -44.54 38.82
C ALA A 576 -18.90 -46.04 38.71
N ALA A 577 -17.89 -46.92 38.74
CA ALA A 577 -18.07 -48.38 38.70
C ALA A 577 -18.72 -48.92 39.98
N GLU A 578 -18.35 -48.40 41.15
CA GLU A 578 -18.98 -48.73 42.44
C GLU A 578 -20.46 -48.33 42.43
N LYS A 579 -20.79 -47.10 42.00
CA LYS A 579 -22.19 -46.66 41.84
C LYS A 579 -22.96 -47.47 40.79
N ALA A 580 -22.33 -47.84 39.68
CA ALA A 580 -22.96 -48.67 38.65
C ALA A 580 -23.22 -50.11 39.15
N LYS A 581 -22.34 -50.64 40.02
CA LYS A 581 -22.55 -51.91 40.70
C LYS A 581 -23.70 -51.83 41.70
N GLU A 582 -23.72 -50.79 42.55
CA GLU A 582 -24.80 -50.55 43.53
C GLU A 582 -26.16 -50.40 42.84
N LEU A 583 -26.22 -49.64 41.74
CA LEU A 583 -27.44 -49.49 40.92
C LEU A 583 -27.89 -50.84 40.32
N LYS A 584 -26.97 -51.64 39.77
CA LYS A 584 -27.30 -52.99 39.26
C LYS A 584 -27.76 -53.95 40.36
N GLU A 585 -27.18 -53.89 41.55
CA GLU A 585 -27.62 -54.69 42.69
C GLU A 585 -29.03 -54.28 43.17
N ALA A 586 -29.34 -52.98 43.14
CA ALA A 586 -30.68 -52.47 43.43
C ALA A 586 -31.71 -52.87 42.34
N GLU A 587 -31.37 -52.74 41.05
CA GLU A 587 -32.19 -53.20 39.93
C GLU A 587 -32.46 -54.70 40.00
N ALA A 588 -31.45 -55.52 40.27
CA ALA A 588 -31.59 -56.97 40.39
C ALA A 588 -32.50 -57.38 41.56
N ARG A 589 -32.41 -56.71 42.71
CA ARG A 589 -33.33 -56.91 43.84
C ARG A 589 -34.76 -56.51 43.50
N SER A 590 -34.94 -55.38 42.81
CA SER A 590 -36.26 -54.90 42.38
C SER A 590 -36.91 -55.88 41.39
N ALA A 591 -36.16 -56.39 40.42
CA ALA A 591 -36.63 -57.41 39.49
C ALA A 591 -37.03 -58.73 40.20
N GLN A 592 -36.26 -59.17 41.20
CA GLN A 592 -36.63 -60.32 42.02
C GLN A 592 -37.89 -60.08 42.86
N GLN A 593 -38.09 -58.86 43.38
CA GLN A 593 -39.32 -58.49 44.08
C GLN A 593 -40.53 -58.50 43.14
N THR A 594 -40.41 -57.96 41.92
CA THR A 594 -41.49 -58.02 40.91
C THR A 594 -41.94 -59.46 40.66
N PHE A 595 -41.00 -60.39 40.46
CA PHE A 595 -41.30 -61.81 40.22
C PHE A 595 -41.99 -62.49 41.42
N LEU A 596 -41.57 -62.16 42.65
CA LEU A 596 -42.24 -62.64 43.87
C LEU A 596 -43.66 -62.07 44.01
N THR A 597 -43.86 -60.79 43.71
CA THR A 597 -45.18 -60.14 43.75
C THR A 597 -46.12 -60.69 42.67
N GLU A 598 -45.65 -60.92 41.44
CA GLU A 598 -46.45 -61.58 40.39
C GLU A 598 -46.88 -63.00 40.79
N SER A 599 -46.00 -63.74 41.46
CA SER A 599 -46.31 -65.08 41.99
C SER A 599 -47.39 -65.04 43.06
N GLU A 600 -47.29 -64.10 44.02
CA GLU A 600 -48.29 -63.94 45.08
C GLU A 600 -49.65 -63.45 44.54
N ILE A 601 -49.64 -62.52 43.59
CA ILE A 601 -50.86 -62.05 42.91
C ILE A 601 -51.53 -63.19 42.13
N ASN A 602 -50.80 -64.03 41.40
CA ASN A 602 -51.39 -65.18 40.71
C ASN A 602 -52.03 -66.19 41.67
N ILE A 603 -51.39 -66.48 42.81
CA ILE A 603 -51.97 -67.35 43.86
C ILE A 603 -53.27 -66.76 44.39
N GLN A 604 -53.33 -65.43 44.61
CA GLN A 604 -54.57 -64.77 45.04
C GLN A 604 -55.65 -64.75 43.94
N ILE A 605 -55.27 -64.60 42.66
CA ILE A 605 -56.21 -64.64 41.52
C ILE A 605 -56.87 -66.02 41.42
N GLU A 606 -56.10 -67.11 41.46
CA GLU A 606 -56.66 -68.47 41.41
C GLU A 606 -57.49 -68.79 42.67
N GLY A 607 -57.04 -68.36 43.85
CA GLY A 607 -57.82 -68.49 45.09
C GLY A 607 -59.16 -67.73 45.05
N ASN A 608 -59.19 -66.55 44.41
CA ASN A 608 -60.42 -65.77 44.24
C ASN A 608 -61.32 -66.31 43.11
N LYS A 609 -60.75 -66.85 42.03
CA LYS A 609 -61.51 -67.61 41.01
C LYS A 609 -62.23 -68.79 41.65
N GLY A 610 -61.54 -69.62 42.43
CA GLY A 610 -62.14 -70.78 43.11
C GLY A 610 -63.28 -70.39 44.06
N LYS A 611 -63.15 -69.28 44.80
CA LYS A 611 -64.25 -68.72 45.63
C LYS A 611 -65.44 -68.24 44.79
N ALA A 612 -65.18 -67.54 43.69
CA ALA A 612 -66.23 -67.04 42.80
C ALA A 612 -66.97 -68.18 42.07
N GLU A 613 -66.25 -69.24 41.69
CA GLU A 613 -66.81 -70.42 41.05
C GLU A 613 -67.67 -71.23 42.02
N TYR A 614 -67.22 -71.40 43.28
CA TYR A 614 -68.02 -71.98 44.36
C TYR A 614 -69.31 -71.17 44.64
N GLN A 615 -69.23 -69.84 44.68
CA GLN A 615 -70.40 -68.97 44.83
C GLN A 615 -71.36 -69.04 43.63
N ARG A 616 -70.84 -69.15 42.40
CA ARG A 616 -71.67 -69.40 41.21
C ARG A 616 -72.40 -70.74 41.30
N SER A 617 -71.72 -71.82 41.69
CA SER A 617 -72.37 -73.13 41.90
C SER A 617 -73.49 -73.08 42.95
N LEU A 618 -73.30 -72.32 44.04
CA LEU A 618 -74.35 -72.09 45.04
C LEU A 618 -75.54 -71.30 44.47
N GLN A 619 -75.30 -70.25 43.68
CA GLN A 619 -76.38 -69.48 43.04
C GLN A 619 -77.09 -70.26 41.93
N GLU A 620 -76.39 -71.11 41.18
CA GLU A 620 -77.02 -72.02 40.21
C GLU A 620 -77.88 -73.07 40.91
N ALA A 621 -77.43 -73.65 42.02
CA ALA A 621 -78.25 -74.54 42.83
C ALA A 621 -79.52 -73.84 43.38
N ALA A 622 -79.39 -72.60 43.85
CA ALA A 622 -80.53 -71.79 44.29
C ALA A 622 -81.50 -71.47 43.13
N LYS A 623 -80.97 -71.13 41.94
CA LYS A 623 -81.76 -70.84 40.73
C LYS A 623 -82.51 -72.08 40.23
N ILE A 624 -81.87 -73.24 40.23
CA ILE A 624 -82.50 -74.53 39.88
C ILE A 624 -83.62 -74.86 40.88
N LYS A 625 -83.40 -74.63 42.17
CA LYS A 625 -84.42 -74.87 43.21
C LYS A 625 -85.63 -73.94 43.04
N ALA A 626 -85.40 -72.63 42.80
CA ALA A 626 -86.47 -71.66 42.56
C ALA A 626 -87.26 -71.95 41.26
N LEU A 627 -86.58 -72.41 40.20
CA LEU A 627 -87.24 -72.90 38.98
C LEU A 627 -88.10 -74.14 39.27
N ALA A 628 -87.59 -75.11 40.02
CA ALA A 628 -88.34 -76.32 40.38
C ALA A 628 -89.58 -76.02 41.24
N GLU A 629 -89.50 -75.07 42.18
CA GLU A 629 -90.66 -74.61 42.96
C GLU A 629 -91.70 -73.88 42.09
N ALA A 630 -91.26 -73.00 41.17
CA ALA A 630 -92.15 -72.33 40.22
C ALA A 630 -92.81 -73.29 39.22
N GLU A 631 -92.11 -74.34 38.81
CA GLU A 631 -92.63 -75.38 37.90
C GLU A 631 -93.64 -76.29 38.62
N ALA A 632 -93.40 -76.63 39.89
CA ALA A 632 -94.36 -77.33 40.74
C ALA A 632 -95.64 -76.52 40.99
N GLU A 633 -95.53 -75.20 41.24
CA GLU A 633 -96.70 -74.31 41.37
C GLU A 633 -97.51 -74.19 40.07
N LYS A 634 -96.82 -74.13 38.94
CA LYS A 634 -97.42 -74.11 37.60
C LYS A 634 -98.16 -75.42 37.32
N GLU A 635 -97.57 -76.56 37.65
CA GLU A 635 -98.19 -77.87 37.48
C GLU A 635 -99.39 -78.07 38.42
N ALA A 636 -99.33 -77.59 39.67
CA ALA A 636 -100.47 -77.58 40.58
C ALA A 636 -101.66 -76.75 40.05
N ARG A 637 -101.40 -75.54 39.51
CA ARG A 637 -102.45 -74.72 38.88
C ARG A 637 -103.02 -75.34 37.59
N ILE A 638 -102.19 -75.99 36.77
CA ILE A 638 -102.66 -76.76 35.61
C ILE A 638 -103.49 -77.98 36.05
N GLY A 639 -103.14 -78.64 37.16
CA GLY A 639 -103.90 -79.73 37.75
C GLY A 639 -105.31 -79.30 38.18
N ILE A 640 -105.42 -78.15 38.86
CA ILE A 640 -106.72 -77.54 39.24
C ILE A 640 -107.53 -77.17 37.99
N GLY A 641 -106.91 -76.55 36.98
CA GLY A 641 -107.56 -76.21 35.71
C GLY A 641 -108.10 -77.44 34.96
N LYS A 642 -107.32 -78.53 34.92
CA LYS A 642 -107.76 -79.82 34.36
C LYS A 642 -108.89 -80.46 35.16
N ALA A 643 -108.87 -80.39 36.49
CA ALA A 643 -109.96 -80.91 37.33
C ALA A 643 -111.28 -80.17 37.09
N ILE A 644 -111.23 -78.83 36.97
CA ILE A 644 -112.40 -78.00 36.64
C ILE A 644 -112.92 -78.34 35.24
N ALA A 645 -112.04 -78.37 34.23
CA ALA A 645 -112.42 -78.69 32.85
C ALA A 645 -113.04 -80.10 32.73
N VAL A 646 -112.47 -81.10 33.40
CA VAL A 646 -113.04 -82.47 33.44
C VAL A 646 -114.41 -82.47 34.15
N SER A 647 -114.59 -81.70 35.23
CA SER A 647 -115.88 -81.63 35.92
C SER A 647 -117.00 -80.98 35.07
N GLU A 648 -116.67 -79.96 34.27
CA GLU A 648 -117.64 -79.33 33.37
C GLU A 648 -117.90 -80.19 32.12
N GLN A 649 -116.88 -80.91 31.63
CA GLN A 649 -117.00 -81.87 30.52
C GLN A 649 -117.86 -83.08 30.91
N VAL A 650 -117.77 -83.56 32.16
CA VAL A 650 -118.62 -84.63 32.72
C VAL A 650 -120.07 -84.18 32.95
N LYS A 651 -120.34 -82.88 33.17
CA LYS A 651 -121.71 -82.34 33.15
C LYS A 651 -122.31 -82.24 31.75
N SER A 652 -121.48 -82.10 30.72
CA SER A 652 -121.92 -81.81 29.35
C SER A 652 -122.06 -83.06 28.48
N TYR A 653 -121.36 -84.15 28.80
CA TYR A 653 -121.48 -85.46 28.16
C TYR A 653 -122.08 -86.47 29.16
N GLY A 654 -123.26 -87.00 28.82
CA GLY A 654 -124.14 -87.75 29.74
C GLY A 654 -123.64 -89.12 30.20
N GLY A 655 -122.63 -89.15 31.07
CA GLY A 655 -122.26 -90.29 31.90
C GLY A 655 -120.94 -91.00 31.53
N PRO A 656 -120.34 -91.76 32.48
CA PRO A 656 -118.88 -91.94 32.50
C PRO A 656 -118.29 -93.00 31.55
N GLN A 657 -119.09 -93.70 30.75
CA GLN A 657 -118.62 -94.89 30.02
C GLN A 657 -118.00 -94.59 28.64
N TYR A 658 -118.28 -93.42 28.04
CA TYR A 658 -117.85 -93.11 26.67
C TYR A 658 -116.52 -92.35 26.56
N GLN A 659 -115.94 -91.86 27.66
CA GLN A 659 -114.68 -91.11 27.60
C GLN A 659 -113.45 -92.03 27.44
N VAL A 660 -113.51 -93.24 27.99
CA VAL A 660 -112.40 -94.21 27.99
C VAL A 660 -112.10 -94.74 26.58
N THR A 661 -113.11 -94.89 25.73
CA THR A 661 -112.93 -95.41 24.36
C THR A 661 -112.26 -94.40 23.42
N GLN A 662 -112.34 -93.10 23.70
CA GLN A 662 -111.76 -92.06 22.83
C GLN A 662 -110.26 -91.87 23.09
N ASP A 663 -109.84 -91.81 24.37
CA ASP A 663 -108.44 -91.58 24.77
C ASP A 663 -107.51 -92.76 24.40
N ILE A 664 -108.02 -93.99 24.32
CA ILE A 664 -107.26 -95.15 23.85
C ILE A 664 -106.85 -95.00 22.38
N MET A 665 -107.72 -94.44 21.53
CA MET A 665 -107.45 -94.35 20.09
C MET A 665 -106.46 -93.23 19.75
N ASP A 666 -106.59 -92.05 20.39
CA ASP A 666 -105.63 -90.96 20.24
C ASP A 666 -104.20 -91.34 20.66
N LYS A 667 -104.07 -92.16 21.72
CA LYS A 667 -102.77 -92.66 22.19
C LYS A 667 -102.18 -93.72 21.27
N PHE A 668 -103.00 -94.58 20.66
CA PHE A 668 -102.52 -95.56 19.70
C PHE A 668 -101.99 -94.90 18.42
N THR A 669 -102.67 -93.86 17.93
CA THR A 669 -102.24 -93.12 16.72
C THR A 669 -100.92 -92.37 16.95
N LYS A 670 -100.76 -91.68 18.08
CA LYS A 670 -99.51 -90.98 18.42
C LYS A 670 -98.31 -91.91 18.62
N ALA A 671 -98.53 -93.13 19.12
CA ALA A 671 -97.46 -94.11 19.30
C ALA A 671 -96.85 -94.56 17.95
N ILE A 672 -97.68 -94.68 16.91
CA ILE A 672 -97.25 -95.00 15.55
C ILE A 672 -96.61 -93.78 14.86
N GLU A 673 -97.20 -92.59 15.02
CA GLU A 673 -96.69 -91.35 14.40
C GLU A 673 -95.31 -90.92 14.95
N THR A 674 -95.00 -91.26 16.19
CA THR A 674 -93.70 -91.01 16.82
C THR A 674 -92.65 -92.06 16.41
N SER A 675 -93.04 -93.30 16.12
CA SER A 675 -92.13 -94.38 15.72
C SER A 675 -91.77 -94.31 14.22
N LYS A 676 -91.19 -93.19 13.77
CA LYS A 676 -90.70 -92.98 12.39
C LYS A 676 -89.57 -93.97 12.04
N ILE A 677 -89.98 -95.17 11.65
CA ILE A 677 -89.15 -96.27 11.16
C ILE A 677 -89.39 -96.36 9.66
N ASP A 678 -88.30 -96.32 8.88
CA ASP A 678 -88.32 -96.61 7.45
C ASP A 678 -87.22 -97.63 7.13
N ILE A 679 -87.53 -98.62 6.27
CA ILE A 679 -86.76 -99.87 6.16
C ILE A 679 -86.48 -100.21 4.68
N VAL A 680 -85.32 -99.80 4.15
CA VAL A 680 -84.59 -100.59 3.12
C VAL A 680 -83.09 -100.22 3.11
N PRO A 681 -82.15 -101.19 3.14
CA PRO A 681 -80.73 -100.93 2.98
C PRO A 681 -80.26 -101.13 1.54
N LYS A 682 -79.51 -100.18 0.95
CA LYS A 682 -78.78 -100.38 -0.32
C LYS A 682 -77.44 -99.66 -0.41
N THR A 683 -76.41 -100.48 -0.59
CA THR A 683 -75.23 -100.32 -1.48
C THR A 683 -74.27 -99.13 -1.26
N VAL A 684 -73.04 -99.34 -0.77
CA VAL A 684 -71.81 -99.96 -1.35
C VAL A 684 -71.09 -99.21 -2.50
N ILE A 685 -69.76 -99.09 -2.31
CA ILE A 685 -68.65 -99.06 -3.31
C ILE A 685 -68.44 -97.80 -4.16
N SER A 686 -67.22 -97.23 -4.05
CA SER A 686 -66.19 -97.09 -5.13
C SER A 686 -65.04 -96.22 -4.60
N MET A 687 -63.82 -96.64 -4.25
CA MET A 687 -62.90 -97.77 -4.57
C MET A 687 -61.89 -97.49 -5.71
N GLY A 688 -60.60 -97.57 -5.36
CA GLY A 688 -59.42 -97.58 -6.25
C GLY A 688 -58.41 -96.49 -5.89
N GLY A 689 -57.21 -96.76 -5.36
CA GLY A 689 -56.51 -97.99 -4.91
C GLY A 689 -55.05 -97.60 -4.58
N ALA A 690 -54.20 -98.32 -3.85
CA ALA A 690 -54.26 -99.51 -2.99
C ALA A 690 -53.05 -99.39 -1.99
N GLU A 691 -52.57 -100.34 -1.17
CA GLU A 691 -52.86 -101.77 -0.92
C GLU A 691 -52.33 -102.18 0.48
N GLY A 692 -52.79 -103.31 1.02
CA GLY A 692 -51.99 -104.21 1.88
C GLY A 692 -51.82 -103.94 3.40
N GLY A 693 -52.47 -104.77 4.24
CA GLY A 693 -51.80 -105.35 5.43
C GLY A 693 -52.32 -105.09 6.86
N ASN A 694 -52.97 -106.11 7.44
CA ASN A 694 -53.06 -106.47 8.88
C ASN A 694 -53.87 -105.67 9.94
N SER A 695 -54.81 -106.43 10.56
CA SER A 695 -55.15 -106.52 12.00
C SER A 695 -56.03 -105.45 12.71
N ALA A 696 -57.34 -105.76 12.89
CA ALA A 696 -58.11 -105.64 14.17
C ALA A 696 -59.63 -105.91 14.01
N ALA A 697 -60.26 -106.74 14.86
CA ALA A 697 -61.74 -106.83 15.00
C ALA A 697 -62.25 -107.50 16.31
N ASN A 698 -63.18 -106.80 16.98
CA ASN A 698 -64.38 -107.21 17.76
C ASN A 698 -64.35 -108.26 18.90
N ALA A 699 -64.85 -107.84 20.10
CA ALA A 699 -65.32 -108.74 21.18
C ALA A 699 -66.34 -108.15 22.20
N PHE A 700 -66.42 -106.82 22.42
CA PHE A 700 -67.23 -106.24 23.51
C PHE A 700 -68.73 -106.03 23.20
N GLU A 701 -69.16 -106.26 21.95
CA GLU A 701 -70.59 -106.33 21.58
C GLU A 701 -71.31 -107.49 22.33
N MET A 702 -70.55 -108.48 22.84
CA MET A 702 -71.05 -109.47 23.80
C MET A 702 -71.32 -108.92 25.20
N LEU A 703 -70.65 -107.86 25.67
CA LEU A 703 -70.72 -107.46 27.08
C LEU A 703 -71.88 -106.51 27.38
N LEU A 704 -72.26 -105.65 26.43
CA LEU A 704 -73.51 -104.88 26.52
C LEU A 704 -74.74 -105.80 26.57
N THR A 705 -74.64 -106.95 25.91
CA THR A 705 -75.67 -108.00 25.87
C THR A 705 -75.75 -108.82 27.17
N LEU A 706 -74.70 -108.81 28.00
CA LEU A 706 -74.64 -109.59 29.24
C LEU A 706 -75.11 -108.79 30.47
N LEU A 707 -74.83 -107.48 30.55
CA LEU A 707 -75.23 -106.66 31.71
C LEU A 707 -76.69 -106.14 31.67
N ILE A 708 -77.41 -106.37 30.56
CA ILE A 708 -78.88 -106.21 30.49
C ILE A 708 -79.60 -107.41 31.14
N GLY A 709 -78.89 -108.54 31.36
CA GLY A 709 -79.42 -109.73 32.03
C GLY A 709 -79.57 -109.56 33.56
N ASP A 710 -78.45 -109.29 34.24
CA ASP A 710 -78.37 -109.07 35.69
C ASP A 710 -77.58 -107.77 35.95
N LYS A 711 -78.17 -106.63 36.35
CA LYS A 711 -79.25 -106.42 37.34
C LYS A 711 -78.85 -106.97 38.73
N LEU A 712 -78.70 -106.08 39.70
CA LEU A 712 -78.63 -106.31 41.17
C LEU A 712 -77.29 -106.84 41.76
N GLY A 713 -76.80 -106.16 42.81
CA GLY A 713 -75.73 -106.63 43.72
C GLY A 713 -74.32 -106.10 43.38
N VAL A 714 -73.86 -104.94 43.88
CA VAL A 714 -73.56 -104.59 45.29
C VAL A 714 -72.71 -105.65 46.01
N LYS A 715 -71.41 -105.38 46.20
CA LYS A 715 -70.73 -105.28 47.52
C LYS A 715 -69.20 -105.20 47.41
N LEU A 716 -68.59 -104.19 48.06
CA LEU A 716 -67.37 -104.47 48.84
C LEU A 716 -67.77 -105.51 49.90
N SER A 717 -66.96 -106.54 50.07
CA SER A 717 -67.15 -107.61 51.07
C SER A 717 -67.55 -107.02 52.45
N THR A 718 -68.75 -107.34 52.97
CA THR A 718 -68.98 -108.51 53.86
C THR A 718 -68.28 -108.22 55.21
N ASP A 719 -68.95 -107.81 56.30
CA ASP A 719 -70.28 -108.18 56.87
C ASP A 719 -70.76 -107.11 57.88
N MET A 720 -71.97 -107.09 58.49
CA MET A 720 -73.32 -107.66 58.26
C MET A 720 -74.30 -106.82 59.13
N ASN A 721 -75.52 -106.50 58.64
CA ASN A 721 -76.80 -106.65 59.37
C ASN A 721 -77.99 -105.85 58.76
N LEU A 722 -78.88 -106.62 58.14
CA LEU A 722 -80.36 -106.59 58.15
C LEU A 722 -81.17 -105.28 58.36
N ASN A 723 -82.05 -105.08 57.37
CA ASN A 723 -83.44 -104.59 57.39
C ASN A 723 -83.78 -103.08 57.51
N LYS A 724 -84.65 -102.68 56.58
CA LYS A 724 -85.39 -101.42 56.51
C LYS A 724 -86.65 -101.46 57.38
N GLU A 725 -87.07 -100.31 57.87
CA GLU A 725 -88.46 -99.84 57.68
C GLU A 725 -88.50 -98.29 57.76
N GLU A 726 -89.42 -97.66 57.02
CA GLU A 726 -89.48 -96.20 56.84
C GLU A 726 -90.65 -95.54 57.60
N SER A 727 -90.63 -94.20 57.71
CA SER A 727 -91.79 -93.29 57.84
C SER A 727 -92.04 -92.44 59.12
N GLU A 728 -91.00 -91.93 59.79
CA GLU A 728 -91.17 -90.73 60.65
C GLU A 728 -90.90 -89.39 59.93
N ARG A 729 -89.98 -89.35 58.96
CA ARG A 729 -89.53 -88.10 58.31
C ARG A 729 -90.65 -87.38 57.53
N VAL A 730 -91.59 -88.12 56.95
CA VAL A 730 -92.69 -87.59 56.12
C VAL A 730 -93.62 -86.67 56.92
N LYS A 731 -93.86 -86.95 58.21
CA LYS A 731 -94.69 -86.09 59.07
C LYS A 731 -93.97 -84.78 59.43
N LYS A 732 -92.69 -84.84 59.79
CA LYS A 732 -91.88 -83.64 60.12
C LYS A 732 -91.73 -82.68 58.94
N ILE A 733 -91.66 -83.19 57.70
CA ILE A 733 -91.62 -82.36 56.49
C ILE A 733 -92.93 -81.55 56.32
N LYS A 734 -94.09 -82.13 56.61
CA LYS A 734 -95.39 -81.47 56.45
C LYS A 734 -95.60 -80.29 57.43
N GLU A 735 -95.06 -80.40 58.64
CA GLU A 735 -95.14 -79.32 59.66
C GLU A 735 -94.09 -78.22 59.44
N ALA A 736 -92.92 -78.55 58.89
CA ALA A 736 -91.89 -77.55 58.55
C ALA A 736 -92.33 -76.62 57.40
N ILE A 737 -92.97 -77.17 56.36
CA ILE A 737 -93.45 -76.40 55.20
C ILE A 737 -94.50 -75.35 55.59
N LEU A 738 -95.35 -75.64 56.58
CA LEU A 738 -96.34 -74.69 57.10
C LEU A 738 -95.69 -73.46 57.77
N LYS A 739 -94.55 -73.63 58.46
CA LYS A 739 -93.84 -72.50 59.10
C LYS A 739 -93.11 -71.60 58.11
N SER A 740 -92.46 -72.16 57.09
CA SER A 740 -91.72 -71.36 56.09
C SER A 740 -92.62 -70.42 55.27
N ILE A 741 -93.91 -70.75 55.14
CA ILE A 741 -94.89 -69.91 54.42
C ILE A 741 -95.19 -68.63 55.21
N GLU A 742 -95.26 -68.68 56.54
CA GLU A 742 -95.53 -67.51 57.39
C GLU A 742 -94.33 -66.53 57.48
N GLU A 743 -93.10 -67.04 57.43
CA GLU A 743 -91.88 -66.20 57.50
C GLU A 743 -91.65 -65.43 56.19
N SER A 744 -91.92 -66.06 55.03
CA SER A 744 -91.70 -65.48 53.69
C SER A 744 -92.51 -64.21 53.37
N ASN A 745 -93.53 -63.91 54.16
CA ASN A 745 -94.36 -62.71 54.02
C ASN A 745 -93.81 -61.49 54.77
N LYS A 746 -92.85 -61.65 55.70
CA LYS A 746 -92.30 -60.52 56.49
C LYS A 746 -91.12 -59.82 55.82
N GLU A 747 -90.19 -60.56 55.21
CA GLU A 747 -88.98 -59.97 54.61
C GLU A 747 -89.28 -59.05 53.41
N LYS A 748 -90.44 -59.22 52.75
CA LYS A 748 -90.86 -58.38 51.61
C LYS A 748 -91.27 -56.95 51.99
N GLU A 749 -91.52 -56.66 53.27
CA GLU A 749 -91.92 -55.32 53.72
C GLU A 749 -90.73 -54.44 54.16
N GLU A 750 -89.55 -55.02 54.43
CA GLU A 750 -88.38 -54.26 54.92
C GLU A 750 -87.47 -53.75 53.78
N LEU A 751 -87.32 -54.53 52.70
CA LEU A 751 -86.46 -54.22 51.53
C LEU A 751 -86.84 -52.95 50.73
N VAL A 752 -87.97 -52.31 51.05
CA VAL A 752 -88.44 -51.08 50.38
C VAL A 752 -87.94 -49.80 51.08
N LYS A 753 -87.40 -49.89 52.31
CA LYS A 753 -87.04 -48.71 53.13
C LYS A 753 -85.58 -48.25 53.02
N GLU A 754 -84.63 -49.12 52.67
CA GLU A 754 -83.19 -48.76 52.70
C GLU A 754 -82.69 -48.06 51.42
N THR A 755 -83.48 -47.99 50.35
CA THR A 755 -83.01 -47.50 49.03
C THR A 755 -83.13 -45.98 48.82
N GLN A 756 -83.42 -45.19 49.86
CA GLN A 756 -83.70 -43.74 49.71
C GLN A 756 -82.65 -42.77 50.29
N ASP A 757 -81.64 -43.24 51.03
CA ASP A 757 -80.65 -42.35 51.64
C ASP A 757 -79.27 -42.37 50.95
N GLN A 758 -78.78 -41.15 50.67
CA GLN A 758 -77.39 -40.78 50.35
C GLN A 758 -76.84 -41.10 48.95
N ALA A 759 -77.28 -40.28 47.98
CA ALA A 759 -76.60 -40.09 46.69
C ALA A 759 -75.97 -38.68 46.55
N ALA A 760 -74.68 -38.65 46.19
CA ALA A 760 -74.01 -37.63 45.36
C ALA A 760 -73.54 -36.27 46.03
N PRO A 761 -72.70 -35.43 45.37
CA PRO A 761 -71.31 -35.21 45.83
C PRO A 761 -70.70 -33.77 45.62
N ALA A 762 -69.40 -33.59 45.89
CA ALA A 762 -68.54 -32.48 45.37
C ALA A 762 -67.08 -33.02 45.22
N LYS A 763 -66.28 -32.85 44.13
CA LYS A 763 -65.86 -31.65 43.34
C LYS A 763 -65.11 -30.64 44.23
N GLU A 764 -63.93 -30.08 43.91
CA GLU A 764 -63.22 -29.74 42.64
C GLU A 764 -61.69 -30.07 42.81
N LYS A 765 -60.77 -30.25 41.83
CA LYS A 765 -60.45 -29.60 40.53
C LYS A 765 -60.08 -28.10 40.68
N GLU A 766 -59.12 -27.49 39.98
CA GLU A 766 -58.28 -27.90 38.83
C GLU A 766 -57.01 -27.01 38.72
N ASP A 767 -56.04 -27.45 37.90
CA ASP A 767 -55.05 -26.70 37.12
C ASP A 767 -54.14 -25.60 37.73
N LYS A 768 -52.85 -25.95 37.89
CA LYS A 768 -51.79 -25.46 36.97
C LYS A 768 -50.54 -26.35 36.95
#